data_AF-A0AAW5B2V2-F1
#
_entry.id   AF-A0AAW5B2V2-F1
#
_cell.length_a   1.000
_cell.length_b   1.000
_cell.length_c   1.000
_cell.angle_alpha   90.00
_cell.angle_beta   90.00
_cell.angle_gamma   90.00
#
_symmetry.space_group_name_H-M   'P 1'
#
loop_
_entity.id
_entity.type
_entity.pdbx_description
1 polymer ?
#
loop_
_entity_poly.entity_id
_entity_poly.type
_entity_poly.pdbx_seq_one_letter_code
_entity_poly.pdbx_strand_id
1 'polypeptide(L)'
;MGKGKYNLGSKLLLKLIVWLVAVFLLGAGAIYLTSFLLGPPDLQMDQNTILYSTNEEVIGEERGPEYRQWVELSEMSEEIIAATLLTEDQNFYNHHGFDLKRIMGAIVKDIKTWSLKEGASTLTQQYARNLYLTHEKSLTRKIKEAFYTVRLEMFYSKEDILEGYLNSIYYGHGAYGIEAASNYFFNKPATDLTVAEAAMLAGIPKGPTYYSPLNDEERARNRQKQILTNLLDKGIIDQKSFDSALRQELIYAKNSPNSQEKTAPHFQDTVIKEAAELLGRKQKEVRAGGYSIYTTLNTKQQKLLEQQVEKTVQPETELEIGALAVDPSTGGITAMLGGRDYNQSPFNRTTSAKRMPGSSFKPFLYYAALENGYTPNTMLMSKPTSFELADGNVYQPSNFNGYYANEPITLAQAIALSDNVYAVKTNMYLGPERLVDAAKEFGITSKLPAVPSLALGTATVNVKEMVTAYGMLANGGHELQGHTIEKIVDREGKTVYKHKTKKGKQKLDQKTAFLLTQLMTGMFDRELDGYMSVTGSSVSDQLSRIYAGKSGTTNSDSWMIGYSPSLVTGVWAGYDDNRPMEKVAESAYTKQIWAGFMEAAHEELPVENFTAPSGVVGIPIDPVTGLRATPYCESSRVMYFEKGTEPEGYCTEHYQKEDKDEEKSMVEQLFNLFR
;
A
#
# COMPACT_ATOMS: atom_id res chain seq x y z
N MET A 1 -66.05 -21.09 63.62
CA MET A 1 -65.79 -19.95 62.70
C MET A 1 -64.40 -19.39 63.00
N GLY A 2 -63.44 -19.23 62.09
CA GLY A 2 -63.33 -19.61 60.70
C GLY A 2 -61.89 -20.00 60.34
N LYS A 3 -61.76 -20.98 59.44
CA LYS A 3 -60.52 -21.36 58.75
C LYS A 3 -60.84 -21.25 57.26
N GLY A 4 -60.36 -20.21 56.57
CA GLY A 4 -60.73 -20.02 55.16
C GLY A 4 -60.17 -18.81 54.44
N LYS A 5 -58.95 -18.35 54.76
CA LYS A 5 -58.34 -17.22 54.02
C LYS A 5 -56.92 -17.43 53.47
N TYR A 6 -56.30 -18.60 53.60
CA TYR A 6 -54.93 -18.84 53.11
C TYR A 6 -54.82 -19.60 51.76
N ASN A 7 -55.93 -19.91 51.07
CA ASN A 7 -55.90 -20.86 49.94
C ASN A 7 -56.13 -20.24 48.53
N LEU A 8 -56.34 -18.92 48.44
CA LEU A 8 -56.61 -18.26 47.15
C LEU A 8 -55.33 -17.82 46.44
N GLY A 9 -54.34 -17.30 47.20
CA GLY A 9 -53.04 -16.89 46.66
C GLY A 9 -52.19 -18.06 46.16
N SER A 10 -52.24 -19.22 46.83
CA SER A 10 -51.52 -20.43 46.44
C SER A 10 -52.02 -21.02 45.10
N LYS A 11 -53.33 -20.99 44.86
CA LYS A 11 -53.93 -21.46 43.59
C LYS A 11 -53.62 -20.53 42.41
N LEU A 12 -53.56 -19.22 42.64
CA LEU A 12 -53.18 -18.25 41.61
C LEU A 12 -51.69 -18.38 41.26
N LEU A 13 -50.83 -18.55 42.25
CA LEU A 13 -49.41 -18.81 42.07
C LEU A 13 -49.17 -20.10 41.28
N LEU A 14 -49.89 -21.18 41.62
CA LEU A 14 -49.77 -22.46 40.91
C LEU A 14 -50.21 -22.35 39.44
N LYS A 15 -51.32 -21.65 39.15
CA LYS A 15 -51.77 -21.40 37.78
C LYS A 15 -50.75 -20.58 36.98
N LEU A 16 -50.14 -19.57 37.60
CA LEU A 16 -49.09 -18.77 36.97
C LEU A 16 -47.85 -19.61 36.65
N ILE A 17 -47.42 -20.46 37.58
CA ILE A 17 -46.29 -21.38 37.37
C ILE A 17 -46.60 -22.35 36.21
N VAL A 18 -47.79 -22.97 36.21
CA VAL A 18 -48.19 -23.89 35.13
C VAL A 18 -48.25 -23.20 33.78
N TRP A 19 -48.77 -21.96 33.73
CA TRP A 19 -48.80 -21.17 32.51
C TRP A 19 -47.39 -20.80 32.02
N LEU A 20 -46.50 -20.38 32.92
CA LEU A 20 -45.09 -20.09 32.59
C LEU A 20 -44.35 -21.32 32.07
N VAL A 21 -44.58 -22.49 32.67
CA VAL A 21 -44.02 -23.77 32.20
C VAL A 21 -44.56 -24.13 30.81
N ALA A 22 -45.86 -23.97 30.57
CA ALA A 22 -46.46 -24.25 29.27
C ALA A 22 -45.91 -23.32 28.16
N VAL A 23 -45.79 -22.02 28.44
CA VAL A 23 -45.19 -21.05 27.51
C VAL A 23 -43.72 -21.39 27.24
N PHE A 24 -42.96 -21.77 28.27
CA PHE A 24 -41.57 -22.19 28.12
C PHE A 24 -41.44 -23.44 27.23
N LEU A 25 -42.28 -24.46 27.45
CA LEU A 25 -42.27 -25.69 26.66
C LEU A 25 -42.66 -25.44 25.19
N LEU A 26 -43.66 -24.58 24.94
CA LEU A 26 -44.03 -24.19 23.58
C LEU A 26 -42.91 -23.42 22.89
N GLY A 27 -42.24 -22.50 23.59
CA GLY A 27 -41.08 -21.77 23.07
C GLY A 27 -39.90 -22.69 22.76
N ALA A 28 -39.59 -23.63 23.65
CA ALA A 28 -38.54 -24.64 23.42
C ALA A 28 -38.89 -25.56 22.23
N GLY A 29 -40.14 -25.98 22.11
CA GLY A 29 -40.62 -26.76 20.97
C GLY A 29 -40.53 -26.02 19.63
N ALA A 30 -40.86 -24.73 19.61
CA ALA A 30 -40.72 -23.88 18.43
C ALA A 30 -39.25 -23.70 18.02
N ILE A 31 -38.34 -23.47 18.98
CA ILE A 31 -36.89 -23.41 18.73
C ILE A 31 -36.39 -24.74 18.16
N TYR A 32 -36.81 -25.87 18.72
CA TYR A 32 -36.39 -27.19 18.26
C TYR A 32 -36.88 -27.47 16.83
N LEU A 33 -38.16 -27.21 16.54
CA LEU A 33 -38.75 -27.42 15.21
C LEU A 33 -38.12 -26.51 14.14
N THR A 34 -37.91 -25.23 14.46
CA THR A 34 -37.27 -24.29 13.54
C THR A 34 -35.81 -24.64 13.28
N SER A 35 -35.07 -25.05 14.31
CA SER A 35 -33.71 -25.58 14.18
C SER A 35 -33.64 -26.79 13.25
N PHE A 36 -34.57 -27.73 13.38
CA PHE A 36 -34.66 -28.91 12.51
C PHE A 36 -34.94 -28.53 11.05
N LEU A 37 -35.92 -27.64 10.81
CA LEU A 37 -36.30 -27.22 9.45
C LEU A 37 -35.20 -26.45 8.71
N LEU A 38 -34.34 -25.72 9.44
CA LEU A 38 -33.24 -24.94 8.85
C LEU A 38 -31.99 -25.77 8.54
N GLY A 39 -31.93 -27.03 8.98
CA GLY A 39 -30.78 -27.90 8.76
C GLY A 39 -29.52 -27.51 9.56
N PRO A 40 -28.38 -28.18 9.30
CA PRO A 40 -27.13 -27.93 10.01
C PRO A 40 -26.66 -26.48 9.81
N PRO A 41 -26.27 -25.75 10.87
CA PRO A 41 -25.66 -24.44 10.73
C PRO A 41 -24.25 -24.61 10.18
N ASP A 42 -23.82 -23.70 9.30
CA ASP A 42 -22.48 -23.76 8.70
C ASP A 42 -21.40 -23.60 9.78
N LEU A 43 -20.42 -24.51 9.79
CA LEU A 43 -19.23 -24.43 10.63
C LEU A 43 -18.11 -23.63 9.95
N GLN A 44 -18.25 -23.31 8.64
CA GLN A 44 -17.20 -22.66 7.86
C GLN A 44 -16.93 -21.23 8.33
N MET A 45 -15.64 -20.97 8.49
CA MET A 45 -15.06 -19.77 9.06
C MET A 45 -14.54 -18.85 7.96
N ASP A 46 -14.27 -17.59 8.32
CA ASP A 46 -13.51 -16.65 7.49
C ASP A 46 -12.24 -17.31 6.93
N GLN A 47 -12.06 -17.27 5.61
CA GLN A 47 -10.86 -17.79 4.94
C GLN A 47 -9.89 -16.64 4.65
N ASN A 48 -8.59 -16.91 4.76
CA ASN A 48 -7.56 -15.91 4.50
C ASN A 48 -7.57 -15.52 3.02
N THR A 49 -7.43 -14.22 2.76
CA THR A 49 -7.20 -13.73 1.40
C THR A 49 -5.72 -13.77 1.10
N ILE A 50 -5.36 -14.43 0.01
CA ILE A 50 -3.96 -14.63 -0.40
C ILE A 50 -3.64 -13.67 -1.55
N LEU A 51 -2.54 -12.95 -1.41
CA LEU A 51 -2.01 -12.03 -2.41
C LEU A 51 -0.82 -12.69 -3.12
N TYR A 52 -0.85 -12.69 -4.45
CA TYR A 52 0.17 -13.29 -5.31
C TYR A 52 0.91 -12.22 -6.12
N SER A 53 2.22 -12.38 -6.29
CA SER A 53 3.04 -11.60 -7.21
C SER A 53 2.75 -11.96 -8.67
N THR A 54 3.41 -11.26 -9.59
CA THR A 54 3.43 -11.57 -11.03
C THR A 54 3.95 -12.97 -11.36
N ASN A 55 4.79 -13.56 -10.49
CA ASN A 55 5.32 -14.92 -10.63
C ASN A 55 4.52 -15.97 -9.84
N GLU A 56 3.30 -15.63 -9.38
CA GLU A 56 2.45 -16.47 -8.53
C GLU A 56 3.07 -16.85 -7.17
N GLU A 57 4.08 -16.11 -6.71
CA GLU A 57 4.61 -16.22 -5.35
C GLU A 57 3.64 -15.57 -4.36
N VAL A 58 3.42 -16.19 -3.19
CA VAL A 58 2.63 -15.57 -2.13
C VAL A 58 3.42 -14.40 -1.53
N ILE A 59 2.90 -13.19 -1.69
CA ILE A 59 3.52 -11.96 -1.15
C ILE A 59 2.87 -11.51 0.14
N GLY A 60 1.64 -11.93 0.38
CA GLY A 60 0.86 -11.54 1.54
C GLY A 60 -0.28 -12.49 1.80
N GLU A 61 -0.57 -12.68 3.07
CA GLU A 61 -1.75 -13.37 3.54
C GLU A 61 -2.51 -12.41 4.45
N GLU A 62 -3.62 -11.88 3.92
CA GLU A 62 -4.49 -10.99 4.65
C GLU A 62 -5.45 -11.84 5.48
N ARG A 63 -5.18 -11.79 6.78
CA ARG A 63 -5.90 -12.56 7.78
C ARG A 63 -7.09 -11.74 8.23
N GLY A 64 -8.26 -12.36 8.33
CA GLY A 64 -9.35 -11.78 9.10
C GLY A 64 -8.87 -11.47 10.53
N PRO A 65 -9.58 -10.61 11.28
CA PRO A 65 -9.27 -10.36 12.69
C PRO A 65 -9.33 -11.61 13.59
N GLU A 66 -9.73 -12.76 13.04
CA GLU A 66 -9.94 -14.04 13.70
C GLU A 66 -9.09 -15.14 13.03
N TYR A 67 -7.76 -14.99 13.06
CA TYR A 67 -6.85 -16.05 12.60
C TYR A 67 -7.06 -17.33 13.41
N ARG A 68 -7.52 -18.40 12.75
CA ARG A 68 -7.75 -19.72 13.34
C ARG A 68 -7.04 -20.76 12.47
N GLN A 69 -5.91 -21.30 12.93
CA GLN A 69 -5.34 -22.53 12.36
C GLN A 69 -6.19 -23.68 12.86
N TRP A 70 -6.96 -24.29 11.96
CA TRP A 70 -7.77 -25.46 12.29
C TRP A 70 -6.87 -26.69 12.38
N VAL A 71 -6.90 -27.36 13.53
CA VAL A 71 -6.28 -28.66 13.74
C VAL A 71 -7.35 -29.65 14.19
N GLU A 72 -7.23 -30.90 13.77
CA GLU A 72 -8.16 -31.95 14.19
C GLU A 72 -8.04 -32.20 15.70
N LEU A 73 -9.11 -32.60 16.37
CA LEU A 73 -9.11 -32.87 17.82
C LEU A 73 -8.06 -33.94 18.21
N SER A 74 -7.79 -34.89 17.32
CA SER A 74 -6.74 -35.90 17.48
C SER A 74 -5.31 -35.36 17.37
N GLU A 75 -5.15 -34.16 16.82
CA GLU A 75 -3.88 -33.43 16.71
C GLU A 75 -3.77 -32.34 17.81
N MET A 76 -4.54 -32.48 18.90
CA MET A 76 -4.41 -31.64 20.09
C MET A 76 -3.93 -32.50 21.26
N SER A 77 -3.14 -31.93 22.18
CA SER A 77 -2.71 -32.68 23.36
C SER A 77 -3.90 -33.09 24.25
N GLU A 78 -3.85 -34.29 24.83
CA GLU A 78 -4.92 -34.76 25.73
C GLU A 78 -5.06 -33.84 26.95
N GLU A 79 -3.94 -33.22 27.36
CA GLU A 79 -3.87 -32.28 28.47
C GLU A 79 -4.69 -31.02 28.21
N ILE A 80 -4.65 -30.43 27.01
CA ILE A 80 -5.42 -29.22 26.71
C ILE A 80 -6.92 -29.53 26.62
N ILE A 81 -7.27 -30.70 26.07
CA ILE A 81 -8.66 -31.17 26.03
C ILE A 81 -9.19 -31.33 27.46
N ALA A 82 -8.46 -32.05 28.31
CA ALA A 82 -8.87 -32.29 29.69
C ALA A 82 -8.92 -31.00 30.53
N ALA A 83 -7.92 -30.13 30.39
CA ALA A 83 -7.86 -28.85 31.11
C ALA A 83 -9.01 -27.91 30.71
N THR A 84 -9.32 -27.82 29.41
CA THR A 84 -10.43 -27.03 28.88
C THR A 84 -11.77 -27.57 29.39
N LEU A 85 -12.05 -28.87 29.22
CA LEU A 85 -13.30 -29.49 29.67
C LEU A 85 -13.51 -29.31 31.17
N LEU A 86 -12.47 -29.55 31.98
CA LEU A 86 -12.58 -29.43 33.43
C LEU A 86 -12.84 -27.99 33.89
N THR A 87 -12.31 -27.02 33.15
CA THR A 87 -12.39 -25.59 33.48
C THR A 87 -13.68 -24.95 32.99
N GLU A 88 -14.11 -25.28 31.77
CA GLU A 88 -15.21 -24.63 31.08
C GLU A 88 -16.52 -25.42 31.19
N ASP A 89 -16.47 -26.77 31.16
CA ASP A 89 -17.67 -27.60 31.15
C ASP A 89 -17.46 -29.08 31.57
N GLN A 90 -17.42 -29.35 32.87
CA GLN A 90 -17.08 -30.68 33.43
C GLN A 90 -18.06 -31.80 33.03
N ASN A 91 -19.29 -31.45 32.68
CA ASN A 91 -20.34 -32.40 32.33
C ASN A 91 -20.64 -32.37 30.82
N PHE A 92 -19.73 -31.84 30.00
CA PHE A 92 -19.93 -31.59 28.57
C PHE A 92 -20.57 -32.76 27.80
N TYR A 93 -20.05 -33.98 28.00
CA TYR A 93 -20.55 -35.19 27.35
C TYR A 93 -21.89 -35.70 27.91
N ASN A 94 -22.34 -35.22 29.07
CA ASN A 94 -23.54 -35.69 29.77
C ASN A 94 -24.78 -34.82 29.52
N HIS A 95 -24.64 -33.64 28.90
CA HIS A 95 -25.74 -32.75 28.60
C HIS A 95 -25.84 -32.44 27.10
N HIS A 96 -26.99 -31.93 26.64
CA HIS A 96 -27.23 -31.56 25.25
C HIS A 96 -27.28 -30.03 25.15
N GLY A 97 -26.12 -29.38 25.24
CA GLY A 97 -25.97 -27.92 25.17
C GLY A 97 -26.33 -27.12 26.43
N PHE A 98 -27.08 -27.67 27.38
CA PHE A 98 -27.48 -26.97 28.60
C PHE A 98 -27.31 -27.86 29.84
N ASP A 99 -26.47 -27.45 30.80
CA ASP A 99 -26.36 -28.10 32.11
C ASP A 99 -27.36 -27.51 33.11
N LEU A 100 -28.49 -28.19 33.28
CA LEU A 100 -29.56 -27.79 34.21
C LEU A 100 -29.09 -27.74 35.67
N LYS A 101 -28.17 -28.62 36.09
CA LYS A 101 -27.65 -28.64 37.47
C LYS A 101 -26.80 -27.40 37.71
N ARG A 102 -25.94 -27.05 36.74
CA ARG A 102 -25.11 -25.85 36.78
C ARG A 102 -25.94 -24.56 36.75
N ILE A 103 -26.98 -24.50 35.91
CA ILE A 103 -27.90 -23.34 35.85
C ILE A 103 -28.62 -23.16 37.19
N MET A 104 -29.22 -24.22 37.75
CA MET A 104 -29.91 -24.15 39.04
C MET A 104 -28.96 -23.79 40.18
N GLY A 105 -27.73 -24.34 40.17
CA GLY A 105 -26.69 -24.01 41.14
C GLY A 105 -26.30 -22.53 41.12
N ALA A 106 -26.09 -21.97 39.91
CA ALA A 106 -25.78 -20.56 39.72
C ALA A 106 -26.91 -19.66 40.23
N ILE A 107 -28.18 -19.99 39.93
CA ILE A 107 -29.34 -19.24 40.42
C ILE A 107 -29.36 -19.19 41.96
N VAL A 108 -29.17 -20.33 42.62
CA VAL A 108 -29.16 -20.39 44.10
C VAL A 108 -28.02 -19.54 44.68
N LYS A 109 -26.85 -19.53 44.04
CA LYS A 109 -25.68 -18.77 44.50
C LYS A 109 -25.79 -17.27 44.21
N ASP A 110 -26.35 -16.87 43.07
CA ASP A 110 -26.64 -15.48 42.73
C ASP A 110 -27.67 -14.87 43.69
N ILE A 111 -28.70 -15.64 44.09
CA ILE A 111 -29.67 -15.24 45.13
C ILE A 111 -28.97 -15.06 46.50
N LYS A 112 -28.05 -15.97 46.86
CA LYS A 112 -27.30 -15.87 48.13
C LYS A 112 -26.31 -14.71 48.17
N THR A 113 -25.66 -14.39 47.04
CA THR A 113 -24.60 -13.38 46.97
C THR A 113 -25.07 -12.00 46.51
N TRP A 114 -26.35 -11.86 46.13
CA TRP A 114 -26.92 -10.65 45.55
C TRP A 114 -26.11 -10.07 44.38
N SER A 115 -25.31 -10.91 43.69
CA SER A 115 -24.46 -10.51 42.57
C SER A 115 -24.57 -11.54 41.45
N LEU A 116 -24.90 -11.10 40.24
CA LEU A 116 -24.95 -11.92 39.03
C LEU A 116 -23.54 -12.16 38.47
N LYS A 117 -22.68 -12.84 39.24
CA LYS A 117 -21.24 -12.99 38.91
C LYS A 117 -20.86 -14.36 38.36
N GLU A 118 -21.69 -15.38 38.48
CA GLU A 118 -21.28 -16.75 38.15
C GLU A 118 -21.75 -17.23 36.76
N GLY A 119 -20.85 -17.85 36.00
CA GLY A 119 -21.10 -18.27 34.63
C GLY A 119 -21.82 -19.62 34.54
N ALA A 120 -23.11 -19.61 34.22
CA ALA A 120 -23.89 -20.83 33.99
C ALA A 120 -23.78 -21.39 32.55
N SER A 121 -22.98 -20.79 31.65
CA SER A 121 -22.98 -21.15 30.22
C SER A 121 -22.06 -22.35 29.90
N THR A 122 -22.57 -23.32 29.16
CA THR A 122 -21.85 -24.52 28.69
C THR A 122 -20.87 -24.19 27.57
N LEU A 123 -19.99 -25.13 27.23
CA LEU A 123 -19.02 -25.01 26.13
C LEU A 123 -19.74 -24.76 24.80
N THR A 124 -20.80 -25.51 24.49
CA THR A 124 -21.62 -25.32 23.28
C THR A 124 -22.28 -23.94 23.21
N GLN A 125 -22.73 -23.41 24.35
CA GLN A 125 -23.28 -22.05 24.41
C GLN A 125 -22.22 -20.99 24.11
N GLN A 126 -21.01 -21.20 24.64
CA GLN A 126 -19.88 -20.33 24.35
C GLN A 126 -19.47 -20.43 22.88
N TYR A 127 -19.44 -21.64 22.30
CA TYR A 127 -19.12 -21.85 20.89
C TYR A 127 -20.14 -21.17 19.96
N ALA A 128 -21.44 -21.37 20.20
CA ALA A 128 -22.52 -20.71 19.47
C ALA A 128 -22.41 -19.17 19.51
N ARG A 129 -22.01 -18.63 20.67
CA ARG A 129 -21.78 -17.19 20.84
C ARG A 129 -20.59 -16.72 20.02
N ASN A 130 -19.51 -17.48 19.97
CA ASN A 130 -18.28 -17.11 19.25
C ASN A 130 -18.47 -17.16 17.73
N LEU A 131 -19.27 -18.10 17.21
CA LEU A 131 -19.48 -18.23 15.76
C LEU A 131 -20.47 -17.23 15.17
N TYR A 132 -21.61 -16.99 15.85
CA TYR A 132 -22.77 -16.38 15.17
C TYR A 132 -23.22 -15.04 15.76
N LEU A 133 -22.63 -14.58 16.86
CA LEU A 133 -23.17 -13.46 17.63
C LEU A 133 -22.14 -12.37 17.93
N THR A 134 -22.62 -11.13 17.95
CA THR A 134 -21.85 -9.98 18.44
C THR A 134 -21.76 -10.01 19.97
N HIS A 135 -20.76 -9.31 20.53
CA HIS A 135 -20.48 -9.33 21.98
C HIS A 135 -21.46 -8.50 22.85
N GLU A 136 -22.53 -7.94 22.28
CA GLU A 136 -23.48 -7.07 22.99
C GLU A 136 -24.32 -7.81 24.04
N LYS A 137 -24.38 -7.33 25.29
CA LYS A 137 -25.17 -7.98 26.36
C LYS A 137 -26.66 -7.62 26.26
N SER A 138 -27.41 -8.33 25.39
CA SER A 138 -28.88 -8.19 25.27
C SER A 138 -29.62 -9.51 25.50
N LEU A 139 -30.91 -9.42 25.91
CA LEU A 139 -31.77 -10.60 26.06
C LEU A 139 -32.03 -11.29 24.71
N THR A 140 -32.13 -10.51 23.63
CA THR A 140 -32.27 -11.01 22.26
C THR A 140 -31.04 -11.81 21.82
N ARG A 141 -29.83 -11.37 22.17
CA ARG A 141 -28.61 -12.16 21.95
C ARG A 141 -28.68 -13.50 22.68
N LYS A 142 -29.13 -13.53 23.95
CA LYS A 142 -29.17 -14.78 24.72
C LYS A 142 -30.19 -15.79 24.16
N ILE A 143 -31.28 -15.32 23.57
CA ILE A 143 -32.23 -16.17 22.84
C ILE A 143 -31.59 -16.73 21.55
N LYS A 144 -30.90 -15.90 20.77
CA LYS A 144 -30.16 -16.37 19.58
C LYS A 144 -29.06 -17.37 19.93
N GLU A 145 -28.36 -17.15 21.04
CA GLU A 145 -27.35 -18.08 21.57
C GLU A 145 -27.98 -19.45 21.85
N ALA A 146 -29.09 -19.47 22.59
CA ALA A 146 -29.81 -20.72 22.86
C ALA A 146 -30.30 -21.42 21.57
N PHE A 147 -30.79 -20.65 20.60
CA PHE A 147 -31.20 -21.17 19.29
C PHE A 147 -30.02 -21.87 18.56
N TYR A 148 -28.87 -21.20 18.45
CA TYR A 148 -27.69 -21.79 17.81
C TYR A 148 -27.09 -22.95 18.62
N THR A 149 -27.14 -22.92 19.96
CA THR A 149 -26.74 -24.05 20.80
C THR A 149 -27.57 -25.30 20.50
N VAL A 150 -28.89 -25.17 20.38
CA VAL A 150 -29.77 -26.30 20.01
C VAL A 150 -29.42 -26.82 18.63
N ARG A 151 -29.12 -25.93 17.67
CA ARG A 151 -28.72 -26.35 16.32
C ARG A 151 -27.40 -27.12 16.32
N LEU A 152 -26.40 -26.62 17.04
CA LEU A 152 -25.09 -27.30 17.11
C LEU A 152 -25.25 -28.71 17.70
N GLU A 153 -25.96 -28.85 18.82
CA GLU A 153 -26.17 -30.14 19.50
C GLU A 153 -27.11 -31.09 18.76
N MET A 154 -27.88 -30.60 17.79
CA MET A 154 -28.77 -31.41 16.96
C MET A 154 -28.04 -32.05 15.79
N PHE A 155 -27.04 -31.35 15.23
CA PHE A 155 -26.42 -31.72 13.94
C PHE A 155 -24.96 -32.13 14.05
N TYR A 156 -24.28 -31.82 15.15
CA TYR A 156 -22.86 -32.10 15.35
C TYR A 156 -22.64 -32.99 16.57
N SER A 157 -21.62 -33.84 16.49
CA SER A 157 -21.18 -34.67 17.61
C SER A 157 -20.53 -33.82 18.70
N LYS A 158 -20.29 -34.42 19.88
CA LYS A 158 -19.62 -33.71 20.98
C LYS A 158 -18.18 -33.39 20.62
N GLU A 159 -17.56 -34.29 19.88
CA GLU A 159 -16.22 -34.19 19.35
C GLU A 159 -16.12 -33.02 18.36
N ASP A 160 -17.05 -32.92 17.40
CA ASP A 160 -17.11 -31.79 16.44
C ASP A 160 -17.26 -30.43 17.16
N ILE A 161 -18.13 -30.37 18.17
CA ILE A 161 -18.38 -29.15 18.95
C ILE A 161 -17.13 -28.75 19.76
N LEU A 162 -16.44 -29.73 20.34
CA LEU A 162 -15.24 -29.50 21.14
C LEU A 162 -14.06 -29.06 20.25
N GLU A 163 -13.86 -29.73 19.12
CA GLU A 163 -12.87 -29.35 18.10
C GLU A 163 -13.11 -27.93 17.63
N GLY A 164 -14.35 -27.63 17.21
CA GLY A 164 -14.71 -26.31 16.74
C GLY A 164 -14.56 -25.22 17.81
N TYR A 165 -14.88 -25.54 19.07
CA TYR A 165 -14.65 -24.62 20.18
C TYR A 165 -13.17 -24.32 20.42
N LEU A 166 -12.34 -25.37 20.50
CA LEU A 166 -10.90 -25.23 20.72
C LEU A 166 -10.21 -24.50 19.55
N ASN A 167 -10.72 -24.66 18.33
CA ASN A 167 -10.24 -23.94 17.15
C ASN A 167 -10.80 -22.53 16.99
N SER A 168 -11.80 -22.11 17.77
CA SER A 168 -12.45 -20.79 17.62
C SER A 168 -12.29 -19.86 18.80
N ILE A 169 -11.96 -20.38 19.98
CA ILE A 169 -11.92 -19.56 21.18
C ILE A 169 -10.74 -18.59 21.19
N TYR A 170 -10.98 -17.38 21.72
CA TYR A 170 -9.98 -16.33 21.78
C TYR A 170 -9.08 -16.49 23.01
N TYR A 171 -7.77 -16.62 22.78
CA TYR A 171 -6.73 -16.73 23.80
C TYR A 171 -5.99 -15.39 24.04
N GLY A 172 -6.46 -14.27 23.47
CA GLY A 172 -5.79 -12.97 23.61
C GLY A 172 -4.75 -12.72 22.52
N HIS A 173 -4.28 -11.47 22.40
CA HIS A 173 -3.22 -11.06 21.46
C HIS A 173 -3.45 -11.44 19.99
N GLY A 174 -4.71 -11.52 19.56
CA GLY A 174 -5.06 -11.94 18.19
C GLY A 174 -4.99 -13.46 17.94
N ALA A 175 -4.66 -14.28 18.94
CA ALA A 175 -4.67 -15.74 18.83
C ALA A 175 -6.08 -16.30 19.04
N TYR A 176 -6.71 -16.77 17.96
CA TYR A 176 -7.96 -17.53 18.01
C TYR A 176 -7.66 -18.99 17.66
N GLY A 177 -8.20 -19.90 18.46
CA GLY A 177 -7.91 -21.31 18.31
C GLY A 177 -6.62 -21.74 19.03
N ILE A 178 -6.59 -23.00 19.44
CA ILE A 178 -5.53 -23.54 20.29
C ILE A 178 -4.19 -23.63 19.58
N GLU A 179 -4.16 -23.98 18.29
CA GLU A 179 -2.92 -24.07 17.51
C GLU A 179 -2.23 -22.71 17.40
N ALA A 180 -3.00 -21.67 17.06
CA ALA A 180 -2.50 -20.30 17.02
C ALA A 180 -2.01 -19.84 18.40
N ALA A 181 -2.72 -20.19 19.48
CA ALA A 181 -2.32 -19.85 20.83
C ALA A 181 -1.02 -20.57 21.25
N SER A 182 -0.89 -21.87 20.96
CA SER A 182 0.31 -22.63 21.27
C SER A 182 1.54 -22.07 20.56
N ASN A 183 1.42 -21.78 19.27
CA ASN A 183 2.48 -21.14 18.50
C ASN A 183 2.81 -19.73 19.02
N TYR A 184 1.79 -18.92 19.35
CA TYR A 184 1.99 -17.57 19.84
C TYR A 184 2.66 -17.52 21.22
N PHE A 185 2.21 -18.33 22.18
CA PHE A 185 2.73 -18.28 23.54
C PHE A 185 4.01 -19.10 23.71
N PHE A 186 4.17 -20.22 23.00
CA PHE A 186 5.24 -21.20 23.25
C PHE A 186 6.03 -21.61 21.99
N ASN A 187 5.66 -21.13 20.80
CA ASN A 187 6.34 -21.43 19.53
C ASN A 187 6.46 -22.94 19.24
N LYS A 188 5.34 -23.67 19.42
CA LYS A 188 5.23 -25.11 19.13
C LYS A 188 3.79 -25.53 18.82
N PRO A 189 3.59 -26.68 18.14
CA PRO A 189 2.25 -27.18 17.84
C PRO A 189 1.46 -27.55 19.10
N ALA A 190 0.12 -27.50 19.00
CA ALA A 190 -0.77 -27.82 20.10
C ALA A 190 -0.69 -29.30 20.55
N THR A 191 -0.20 -30.19 19.70
CA THR A 191 0.13 -31.60 20.05
C THR A 191 1.16 -31.70 21.16
N ASP A 192 2.09 -30.74 21.25
CA ASP A 192 3.31 -30.82 22.05
C ASP A 192 3.21 -30.00 23.36
N LEU A 193 1.99 -29.57 23.71
CA LEU A 193 1.72 -28.83 24.94
C LEU A 193 1.89 -29.72 26.17
N THR A 194 2.73 -29.28 27.12
CA THR A 194 2.85 -29.97 28.41
C THR A 194 1.64 -29.70 29.30
N VAL A 195 1.46 -30.52 30.35
CA VAL A 195 0.42 -30.30 31.38
C VAL A 195 0.41 -28.85 31.92
N ALA A 196 1.59 -28.26 32.13
CA ALA A 196 1.71 -26.89 32.62
C ALA A 196 1.21 -25.87 31.60
N GLU A 197 1.62 -26.00 30.34
CA GLU A 197 1.27 -25.08 29.25
C GLU A 197 -0.21 -25.21 28.87
N ALA A 198 -0.72 -26.43 28.79
CA ALA A 198 -2.14 -26.73 28.58
C ALA A 198 -3.01 -26.10 29.68
N ALA A 199 -2.65 -26.26 30.95
CA ALA A 199 -3.35 -25.63 32.07
C ALA A 199 -3.26 -24.10 32.04
N MET A 200 -2.14 -23.55 31.53
CA MET A 200 -1.98 -22.10 31.35
C MET A 200 -2.95 -21.61 30.26
N LEU A 201 -2.93 -22.19 29.06
CA LEU A 201 -3.78 -21.79 27.94
C LEU A 201 -5.27 -21.98 28.26
N ALA A 202 -5.67 -23.09 28.89
CA ALA A 202 -7.06 -23.34 29.29
C ALA A 202 -7.60 -22.29 30.30
N GLY A 203 -6.71 -21.60 31.02
CA GLY A 203 -7.10 -20.53 31.95
C GLY A 203 -7.43 -19.20 31.30
N ILE A 204 -6.94 -18.96 30.07
CA ILE A 204 -6.99 -17.67 29.40
C ILE A 204 -8.41 -17.29 28.94
N PRO A 205 -9.21 -18.17 28.30
CA PRO A 205 -10.47 -17.78 27.67
C PRO A 205 -11.51 -17.13 28.58
N LYS A 206 -11.52 -17.48 29.87
CA LYS A 206 -12.41 -16.86 30.87
C LYS A 206 -12.23 -15.35 30.98
N GLY A 207 -11.04 -14.85 30.64
CA GLY A 207 -10.71 -13.43 30.62
C GLY A 207 -9.36 -13.20 29.96
N PRO A 208 -9.28 -13.15 28.62
CA PRO A 208 -8.01 -13.18 27.90
C PRO A 208 -7.06 -12.05 28.28
N THR A 209 -7.60 -10.85 28.54
CA THR A 209 -6.81 -9.72 29.03
C THR A 209 -6.26 -9.94 30.44
N TYR A 210 -7.04 -10.56 31.33
CA TYR A 210 -6.71 -10.71 32.75
C TYR A 210 -5.83 -11.92 33.05
N TYR A 211 -6.04 -13.02 32.34
CA TYR A 211 -5.34 -14.29 32.57
C TYR A 211 -4.24 -14.56 31.57
N SER A 212 -3.94 -13.60 30.67
CA SER A 212 -2.78 -13.68 29.80
C SER A 212 -1.48 -13.52 30.61
N PRO A 213 -0.54 -14.48 30.55
CA PRO A 213 0.73 -14.38 31.26
C PRO A 213 1.62 -13.24 30.76
N LEU A 214 1.41 -12.75 29.52
CA LEU A 214 2.13 -11.60 28.99
C LEU A 214 1.67 -10.25 29.59
N ASN A 215 0.47 -10.21 30.18
CA ASN A 215 -0.11 -9.01 30.78
C ASN A 215 0.04 -9.00 32.31
N ASP A 216 -0.28 -10.14 32.94
CA ASP A 216 -0.25 -10.33 34.40
C ASP A 216 0.12 -11.78 34.70
N GLU A 217 1.43 -12.05 34.77
CA GLU A 217 1.96 -13.39 34.96
C GLU A 217 1.55 -14.00 36.30
N GLU A 218 1.53 -13.22 37.38
CA GLU A 218 1.15 -13.71 38.71
C GLU A 218 -0.30 -14.19 38.71
N ARG A 219 -1.22 -13.42 38.11
CA ARG A 219 -2.62 -13.82 38.01
C ARG A 219 -2.82 -15.03 37.11
N ALA A 220 -2.10 -15.09 35.98
CA ALA A 220 -2.12 -16.24 35.08
C ALA A 220 -1.61 -17.51 35.78
N ARG A 221 -0.49 -17.44 36.52
CA ARG A 221 0.07 -18.53 37.33
C ARG A 221 -0.87 -18.99 38.43
N ASN A 222 -1.52 -18.07 39.13
CA ASN A 222 -2.53 -18.41 40.14
C ASN A 222 -3.72 -19.15 39.52
N ARG A 223 -4.17 -18.74 38.33
CA ARG A 223 -5.23 -19.42 37.59
C ARG A 223 -4.80 -20.81 37.09
N GLN A 224 -3.59 -20.92 36.54
CA GLN A 224 -2.97 -22.18 36.14
C GLN A 224 -2.93 -23.16 37.32
N LYS A 225 -2.46 -22.73 38.48
CA LYS A 225 -2.39 -23.56 39.70
C LYS A 225 -3.77 -24.09 40.11
N GLN A 226 -4.82 -23.28 40.04
CA GLN A 226 -6.19 -23.73 40.32
C GLN A 226 -6.63 -24.83 39.36
N ILE A 227 -6.32 -24.70 38.06
CA ILE A 227 -6.66 -25.70 37.04
C ILE A 227 -5.90 -26.99 37.30
N LEU A 228 -4.60 -26.91 37.59
CA LEU A 228 -3.77 -28.06 37.97
C LEU A 228 -4.30 -28.78 39.22
N THR A 229 -4.74 -28.03 40.25
CA THR A 229 -5.32 -28.64 41.46
C THR A 229 -6.61 -29.38 41.13
N ASN A 230 -7.47 -28.81 40.30
CA ASN A 230 -8.69 -29.50 39.88
C ASN A 230 -8.38 -30.78 39.08
N LEU A 231 -7.35 -30.75 38.21
CA LEU A 231 -6.93 -31.92 37.44
C LEU A 231 -6.45 -33.05 38.37
N LEU A 232 -5.69 -32.71 39.41
CA LEU A 232 -5.24 -33.65 40.44
C LEU A 232 -6.41 -34.22 41.25
N ASP A 233 -7.31 -33.36 41.74
CA ASP A 233 -8.46 -33.74 42.57
C ASP A 233 -9.42 -34.69 41.83
N LYS A 234 -9.49 -34.58 40.49
CA LYS A 234 -10.27 -35.46 39.62
C LYS A 234 -9.53 -36.70 39.16
N GLY A 235 -8.25 -36.85 39.53
CA GLY A 235 -7.42 -37.99 39.14
C GLY A 235 -7.05 -38.01 37.66
N ILE A 236 -7.13 -36.86 36.97
CA ILE A 236 -6.72 -36.73 35.56
C ILE A 236 -5.19 -36.72 35.45
N ILE A 237 -4.51 -36.12 36.44
CA ILE A 237 -3.05 -36.15 36.56
C ILE A 237 -2.67 -36.74 37.92
N ASP A 238 -1.48 -37.35 38.00
CA ASP A 238 -0.92 -37.85 39.26
C ASP A 238 -0.17 -36.75 40.04
N GLN A 239 0.17 -37.02 41.31
CA GLN A 239 0.88 -36.08 42.16
C GLN A 239 2.24 -35.66 41.56
N LYS A 240 2.92 -36.59 40.89
CA LYS A 240 4.22 -36.33 40.25
C LYS A 240 4.10 -35.32 39.12
N SER A 241 3.11 -35.47 38.25
CA SER A 241 2.82 -34.56 37.14
C SER A 241 2.37 -33.20 37.65
N PHE A 242 1.56 -33.16 38.70
CA PHE A 242 1.17 -31.91 39.37
C PHE A 242 2.39 -31.15 39.92
N ASP A 243 3.25 -31.82 40.69
CA ASP A 243 4.45 -31.20 41.27
C ASP A 243 5.46 -30.79 40.20
N SER A 244 5.52 -31.51 39.08
CA SER A 244 6.34 -31.16 37.91
C SER A 244 5.79 -29.92 37.21
N ALA A 245 4.49 -29.89 36.94
CA ALA A 245 3.83 -28.78 36.24
C ALA A 245 3.89 -27.46 37.03
N LEU A 246 3.80 -27.51 38.36
CA LEU A 246 3.96 -26.32 39.21
C LEU A 246 5.39 -25.78 39.23
N ARG A 247 6.40 -26.65 39.07
CA ARG A 247 7.81 -26.27 39.04
C ARG A 247 8.31 -25.91 37.65
N GLN A 248 7.54 -26.22 36.60
CA GLN A 248 7.91 -25.89 35.23
C GLN A 248 7.93 -24.37 35.03
N GLU A 249 9.12 -23.85 34.76
CA GLU A 249 9.30 -22.50 34.25
C GLU A 249 8.75 -22.45 32.82
N LEU A 250 7.84 -21.51 32.57
CA LEU A 250 7.20 -21.36 31.27
C LEU A 250 7.96 -20.27 30.51
N ILE A 251 8.64 -20.65 29.45
CA ILE A 251 9.33 -19.71 28.56
C ILE A 251 8.32 -19.28 27.50
N TYR A 252 7.83 -18.04 27.62
CA TYR A 252 6.97 -17.48 26.58
C TYR A 252 7.81 -17.02 25.40
N ALA A 253 7.24 -17.09 24.19
CA ALA A 253 7.84 -16.55 22.98
C ALA A 253 7.85 -15.00 23.00
N LYS A 254 8.53 -14.40 23.98
CA LYS A 254 8.94 -12.99 23.90
C LYS A 254 10.17 -12.92 23.01
N ASN A 255 10.05 -12.16 21.92
CA ASN A 255 11.08 -11.91 20.91
C ASN A 255 11.32 -13.07 19.94
N SER A 256 10.29 -13.51 19.21
CA SER A 256 10.55 -14.14 17.91
C SER A 256 10.60 -13.02 16.85
N PRO A 257 11.76 -12.72 16.24
CA PRO A 257 11.89 -11.76 15.13
C PRO A 257 11.33 -12.35 13.83
N ASN A 258 10.21 -13.08 13.94
CA ASN A 258 9.59 -13.86 12.89
C ASN A 258 8.14 -13.43 12.64
N SER A 259 7.82 -12.15 12.89
CA SER A 259 6.87 -11.51 11.98
C SER A 259 7.56 -11.54 10.63
N GLN A 260 7.23 -12.52 9.77
CA GLN A 260 7.67 -12.52 8.38
C GLN A 260 7.60 -11.07 7.88
N GLU A 261 8.74 -10.46 7.52
CA GLU A 261 8.74 -9.11 6.95
C GLU A 261 7.76 -9.14 5.79
N LYS A 262 6.61 -8.46 5.96
CA LYS A 262 5.58 -8.43 4.93
C LYS A 262 6.24 -7.84 3.68
N THR A 263 6.22 -8.58 2.58
CA THR A 263 6.79 -8.10 1.32
C THR A 263 5.94 -6.94 0.78
N ALA A 264 6.51 -5.75 0.60
CA ALA A 264 5.80 -4.59 0.06
C ALA A 264 4.49 -4.23 0.82
N PRO A 265 4.52 -3.95 2.14
CA PRO A 265 3.29 -3.82 2.93
C PRO A 265 2.40 -2.64 2.47
N HIS A 266 3.01 -1.53 2.03
CA HIS A 266 2.30 -0.40 1.41
C HIS A 266 1.57 -0.78 0.11
N PHE A 267 2.16 -1.68 -0.68
CA PHE A 267 1.55 -2.21 -1.89
C PHE A 267 0.36 -3.09 -1.54
N GLN A 268 0.51 -4.00 -0.58
CA GLN A 268 -0.58 -4.88 -0.13
C GLN A 268 -1.80 -4.11 0.39
N ASP A 269 -1.60 -3.06 1.19
CA ASP A 269 -2.70 -2.19 1.63
C ASP A 269 -3.42 -1.52 0.45
N THR A 270 -2.66 -1.13 -0.58
CA THR A 270 -3.21 -0.55 -1.80
C THR A 270 -4.01 -1.58 -2.60
N VAL A 271 -3.52 -2.83 -2.69
CA VAL A 271 -4.23 -3.96 -3.30
C VAL A 271 -5.56 -4.20 -2.59
N ILE A 272 -5.57 -4.25 -1.26
CA ILE A 272 -6.81 -4.48 -0.50
C ILE A 272 -7.80 -3.34 -0.69
N LYS A 273 -7.32 -2.09 -0.74
CA LYS A 273 -8.17 -0.95 -1.06
C LYS A 273 -8.75 -1.05 -2.47
N GLU A 274 -7.94 -1.35 -3.47
CA GLU A 274 -8.37 -1.49 -4.87
C GLU A 274 -9.35 -2.66 -5.04
N ALA A 275 -9.07 -3.81 -4.43
CA ALA A 275 -9.96 -4.98 -4.45
C ALA A 275 -11.32 -4.67 -3.82
N ALA A 276 -11.35 -3.94 -2.71
CA ALA A 276 -12.58 -3.52 -2.06
C ALA A 276 -13.44 -2.62 -2.98
N GLU A 277 -12.80 -1.67 -3.67
CA GLU A 277 -13.46 -0.81 -4.66
C GLU A 277 -14.00 -1.61 -5.85
N LEU A 278 -13.20 -2.51 -6.43
CA LEU A 278 -13.58 -3.35 -7.58
C LEU A 278 -14.72 -4.33 -7.27
N LEU A 279 -14.74 -4.90 -6.06
CA LEU A 279 -15.76 -5.86 -5.61
C LEU A 279 -17.01 -5.18 -5.02
N GLY A 280 -16.97 -3.86 -4.79
CA GLY A 280 -18.04 -3.14 -4.09
C GLY A 280 -18.23 -3.59 -2.65
N ARG A 281 -17.13 -3.94 -1.96
CA ARG A 281 -17.13 -4.47 -0.59
C ARG A 281 -16.30 -3.61 0.36
N LYS A 282 -16.42 -3.82 1.67
CA LYS A 282 -15.53 -3.18 2.64
C LYS A 282 -14.18 -3.90 2.68
N GLN A 283 -13.09 -3.18 2.94
CA GLN A 283 -11.74 -3.78 3.05
C GLN A 283 -11.69 -4.95 4.04
N LYS A 284 -12.39 -4.87 5.18
CA LYS A 284 -12.46 -5.97 6.16
C LYS A 284 -13.09 -7.24 5.58
N GLU A 285 -14.10 -7.10 4.73
CA GLU A 285 -14.77 -8.22 4.06
C GLU A 285 -13.91 -8.82 2.96
N VAL A 286 -13.05 -8.01 2.32
CA VAL A 286 -12.05 -8.52 1.39
C VAL A 286 -10.97 -9.30 2.15
N ARG A 287 -10.38 -8.74 3.20
CA ARG A 287 -9.34 -9.41 4.00
C ARG A 287 -9.80 -10.79 4.49
N ALA A 288 -11.02 -10.90 5.01
CA ALA A 288 -11.58 -12.15 5.53
C ALA A 288 -12.39 -12.98 4.50
N GLY A 289 -12.34 -12.59 3.22
CA GLY A 289 -13.26 -13.10 2.20
C GLY A 289 -12.83 -14.37 1.47
N GLY A 290 -11.65 -14.92 1.75
CA GLY A 290 -11.11 -16.10 1.07
C GLY A 290 -10.77 -15.88 -0.41
N TYR A 291 -10.30 -14.69 -0.79
CA TYR A 291 -9.95 -14.41 -2.19
C TYR A 291 -8.51 -14.83 -2.51
N SER A 292 -8.27 -15.22 -3.76
CA SER A 292 -6.93 -15.26 -4.35
C SER A 292 -6.76 -14.06 -5.29
N ILE A 293 -5.93 -13.10 -4.87
CA ILE A 293 -5.71 -11.85 -5.60
C ILE A 293 -4.34 -11.89 -6.26
N TYR A 294 -4.32 -11.90 -7.60
CA TYR A 294 -3.13 -11.85 -8.42
C TYR A 294 -2.82 -10.39 -8.75
N THR A 295 -1.62 -9.95 -8.38
CA THR A 295 -1.22 -8.55 -8.41
C THR A 295 -0.20 -8.26 -9.50
N THR A 296 0.11 -6.99 -9.68
CA THR A 296 1.15 -6.50 -10.61
C THR A 296 2.54 -6.44 -9.96
N LEU A 297 2.70 -6.84 -8.70
CA LEU A 297 3.97 -6.71 -7.99
C LEU A 297 5.06 -7.56 -8.64
N ASN A 298 6.18 -6.94 -8.97
CA ASN A 298 7.42 -7.61 -9.32
C ASN A 298 8.32 -7.63 -8.08
N THR A 299 8.46 -8.79 -7.44
CA THR A 299 9.19 -8.94 -6.17
C THR A 299 10.67 -8.57 -6.30
N LYS A 300 11.30 -8.82 -7.45
CA LYS A 300 12.68 -8.40 -7.75
C LYS A 300 12.79 -6.88 -7.79
N GLN A 301 11.92 -6.19 -8.56
CA GLN A 301 11.93 -4.73 -8.63
C GLN A 301 11.62 -4.10 -7.27
N GLN A 302 10.64 -4.62 -6.52
CA GLN A 302 10.34 -4.13 -5.18
C GLN A 302 11.58 -4.16 -4.28
N LYS A 303 12.28 -5.30 -4.24
CA LYS A 303 13.48 -5.47 -3.41
C LYS A 303 14.61 -4.53 -3.83
N LEU A 304 14.82 -4.36 -5.14
CA LEU A 304 15.82 -3.42 -5.66
C LEU A 304 15.50 -1.98 -5.26
N LEU A 305 14.23 -1.59 -5.28
CA LEU A 305 13.79 -0.27 -4.86
C LEU A 305 14.03 -0.04 -3.36
N GLU A 306 13.62 -0.99 -2.52
CA GLU A 306 13.85 -0.95 -1.06
C GLU A 306 15.34 -0.85 -0.72
N GLN A 307 16.17 -1.70 -1.32
CA GLN A 307 17.63 -1.68 -1.14
C GLN A 307 18.25 -0.34 -1.57
N GLN A 308 17.78 0.22 -2.68
CA GLN A 308 18.31 1.48 -3.17
C GLN A 308 17.92 2.66 -2.26
N VAL A 309 16.73 2.64 -1.68
CA VAL A 309 16.31 3.63 -0.66
C VAL A 309 17.16 3.48 0.60
N GLU A 310 17.32 2.27 1.12
CA GLU A 310 18.11 1.99 2.33
C GLU A 310 19.58 2.40 2.16
N LYS A 311 20.18 2.11 1.00
CA LYS A 311 21.57 2.48 0.68
C LYS A 311 21.77 4.00 0.57
N THR A 312 20.77 4.72 0.07
CA THR A 312 20.92 6.13 -0.30
C THR A 312 20.57 7.06 0.86
N VAL A 313 19.53 6.73 1.64
CA VAL A 313 18.99 7.61 2.67
C VAL A 313 19.69 7.33 4.00
N GLN A 314 20.24 8.38 4.58
CA GLN A 314 20.88 8.33 5.91
C GLN A 314 19.90 7.83 6.98
N PRO A 315 20.24 6.80 7.79
CA PRO A 315 19.34 6.25 8.79
C PRO A 315 18.78 7.29 9.77
N GLU A 316 19.60 8.26 10.17
CA GLU A 316 19.33 9.29 11.16
C GLU A 316 18.39 10.42 10.70
N THR A 317 18.09 10.54 9.41
CA THR A 317 17.15 11.58 8.96
C THR A 317 15.71 11.20 9.28
N GLU A 318 14.88 12.19 9.63
CA GLU A 318 13.41 12.03 9.73
C GLU A 318 12.71 12.22 8.36
N LEU A 319 13.49 12.48 7.30
CA LEU A 319 12.98 12.63 5.95
C LEU A 319 12.34 11.32 5.47
N GLU A 320 11.16 11.44 4.87
CA GLU A 320 10.39 10.32 4.35
C GLU A 320 10.51 10.22 2.83
N ILE A 321 10.30 9.00 2.31
CA ILE A 321 10.38 8.68 0.89
C ILE A 321 9.06 8.09 0.41
N GLY A 322 8.63 8.50 -0.77
CA GLY A 322 7.55 7.86 -1.52
C GLY A 322 8.05 7.50 -2.91
N ALA A 323 8.11 6.22 -3.25
CA ALA A 323 8.60 5.76 -4.55
C ALA A 323 7.62 4.78 -5.21
N LEU A 324 7.45 4.89 -6.51
CA LEU A 324 6.51 4.10 -7.30
C LEU A 324 7.10 3.80 -8.68
N ALA A 325 7.02 2.54 -9.09
CA ALA A 325 7.37 2.09 -10.44
C ALA A 325 6.14 1.54 -11.16
N VAL A 326 5.99 1.87 -12.45
CA VAL A 326 4.84 1.51 -13.29
C VAL A 326 5.34 1.01 -14.64
N ASP A 327 4.78 -0.10 -15.10
CA ASP A 327 4.90 -0.55 -16.49
C ASP A 327 4.03 0.36 -17.39
N PRO A 328 4.63 1.14 -18.30
CA PRO A 328 3.88 2.08 -19.14
C PRO A 328 2.97 1.39 -20.18
N SER A 329 3.22 0.12 -20.50
CA SER A 329 2.44 -0.62 -21.50
C SER A 329 1.10 -1.13 -20.95
N THR A 330 1.06 -1.46 -19.66
CA THR A 330 -0.11 -2.02 -18.97
C THR A 330 -0.73 -1.05 -17.96
N GLY A 331 0.08 -0.20 -17.33
CA GLY A 331 -0.30 0.60 -16.17
C GLY A 331 -0.16 -0.18 -14.86
N GLY A 332 0.39 -1.38 -14.88
CA GLY A 332 0.63 -2.18 -13.68
C GLY A 332 1.69 -1.55 -12.81
N ILE A 333 1.39 -1.37 -11.52
CA ILE A 333 2.36 -0.89 -10.53
C ILE A 333 3.27 -2.07 -10.15
N THR A 334 4.54 -2.01 -10.53
CA THR A 334 5.47 -3.12 -10.36
C THR A 334 6.24 -3.06 -9.04
N ALA A 335 6.39 -1.87 -8.46
CA ALA A 335 6.98 -1.65 -7.15
C ALA A 335 6.38 -0.40 -6.48
N MET A 336 6.23 -0.42 -5.15
CA MET A 336 5.69 0.68 -4.36
C MET A 336 6.30 0.72 -2.96
N LEU A 337 6.79 1.90 -2.58
CA LEU A 337 7.31 2.21 -1.25
C LEU A 337 6.64 3.50 -0.74
N GLY A 338 5.79 3.40 0.27
CA GLY A 338 5.00 4.52 0.81
C GLY A 338 5.67 5.32 1.93
N GLY A 339 6.79 4.83 2.45
CA GLY A 339 7.52 5.36 3.58
C GLY A 339 8.74 4.50 3.86
N ARG A 340 9.66 4.97 4.68
CA ARG A 340 10.91 4.25 4.98
C ARG A 340 10.71 3.03 5.88
N ASP A 341 9.81 3.12 6.85
CA ASP A 341 9.53 2.04 7.79
C ASP A 341 8.01 1.93 8.01
N TYR A 342 7.43 0.84 7.51
CA TYR A 342 6.01 0.58 7.60
C TYR A 342 5.52 0.37 9.05
N ASN A 343 6.36 -0.21 9.91
CA ASN A 343 6.00 -0.48 11.31
C ASN A 343 5.95 0.81 12.13
N GLN A 344 6.78 1.80 11.78
CA GLN A 344 6.73 3.13 12.37
C GLN A 344 5.58 3.97 11.79
N SER A 345 5.38 3.93 10.48
CA SER A 345 4.33 4.67 9.80
C SER A 345 3.77 3.87 8.60
N PRO A 346 2.55 3.33 8.71
CA PRO A 346 1.88 2.65 7.58
C PRO A 346 1.29 3.66 6.57
N PHE A 347 1.51 4.97 6.76
CA PHE A 347 0.95 6.00 5.90
C PHE A 347 1.59 5.97 4.51
N ASN A 348 0.83 5.59 3.49
CA ASN A 348 1.32 5.47 2.13
C ASN A 348 1.39 6.85 1.42
N ARG A 349 2.59 7.42 1.36
CA ARG A 349 2.85 8.74 0.74
C ARG A 349 2.75 8.73 -0.79
N THR A 350 2.81 7.57 -1.44
CA THR A 350 2.66 7.51 -2.91
C THR A 350 1.24 7.77 -3.38
N THR A 351 0.24 7.40 -2.56
CA THR A 351 -1.18 7.46 -2.90
C THR A 351 -1.96 8.48 -2.08
N SER A 352 -1.57 8.70 -0.81
CA SER A 352 -2.35 9.51 0.13
C SER A 352 -1.78 10.91 0.36
N ALA A 353 -0.46 11.08 0.27
CA ALA A 353 0.16 12.39 0.45
C ALA A 353 -0.04 13.26 -0.80
N LYS A 354 -0.42 14.53 -0.58
CA LYS A 354 -0.49 15.55 -1.63
C LYS A 354 0.63 16.56 -1.39
N ARG A 355 1.54 16.67 -2.35
CA ARG A 355 2.79 17.42 -2.23
C ARG A 355 3.01 18.29 -3.45
N MET A 356 3.79 19.37 -3.31
CA MET A 356 4.07 20.26 -4.44
C MET A 356 5.12 19.59 -5.35
N PRO A 357 4.79 19.29 -6.63
CA PRO A 357 5.70 18.62 -7.56
C PRO A 357 6.86 19.52 -8.02
N GLY A 358 6.75 20.83 -7.80
CA GLY A 358 7.75 21.79 -8.26
C GLY A 358 7.94 21.72 -9.78
N SER A 359 9.20 21.85 -10.23
CA SER A 359 9.54 21.79 -11.65
C SER A 359 9.23 20.46 -12.36
N SER A 360 8.90 19.38 -11.64
CA SER A 360 8.43 18.13 -12.27
C SER A 360 7.03 18.28 -12.89
N PHE A 361 6.35 19.41 -12.68
CA PHE A 361 5.07 19.73 -13.34
C PHE A 361 5.22 20.35 -14.74
N LYS A 362 6.40 20.89 -15.06
CA LYS A 362 6.67 21.61 -16.32
C LYS A 362 6.41 20.80 -17.60
N PRO A 363 6.58 19.47 -17.66
CA PRO A 363 6.28 18.72 -18.89
C PRO A 363 4.84 18.89 -19.38
N PHE A 364 3.85 19.05 -18.49
CA PHE A 364 2.46 19.29 -18.91
C PHE A 364 2.31 20.65 -19.59
N LEU A 365 3.04 21.66 -19.11
CA LEU A 365 3.08 22.98 -19.75
C LEU A 365 3.74 22.92 -21.12
N TYR A 366 4.86 22.21 -21.23
CA TYR A 366 5.59 22.13 -22.49
C TYR A 366 4.90 21.23 -23.52
N TYR A 367 4.15 20.22 -23.08
CA TYR A 367 3.21 19.52 -23.94
C TYR A 367 2.20 20.50 -24.56
N ALA A 368 1.53 21.31 -23.72
CA ALA A 368 0.59 22.32 -24.19
C ALA A 368 1.26 23.35 -25.12
N ALA A 369 2.51 23.72 -24.86
CA ALA A 369 3.27 24.65 -25.69
C ALA A 369 3.54 24.07 -27.09
N LEU A 370 3.99 22.82 -27.17
CA LEU A 370 4.24 22.12 -28.43
C LEU A 370 2.96 21.97 -29.25
N GLU A 371 1.82 21.64 -28.62
CA GLU A 371 0.49 21.63 -29.26
C GLU A 371 0.07 23.01 -29.80
N ASN A 372 0.68 24.09 -29.32
CA ASN A 372 0.38 25.48 -29.70
C ASN A 372 1.54 26.14 -30.46
N GLY A 373 2.31 25.35 -31.22
CA GLY A 373 3.27 25.85 -32.21
C GLY A 373 4.67 26.11 -31.69
N TYR A 374 4.97 25.75 -30.43
CA TYR A 374 6.37 25.72 -29.99
C TYR A 374 7.11 24.58 -30.68
N THR A 375 8.40 24.79 -30.89
CA THR A 375 9.34 23.75 -31.34
C THR A 375 10.45 23.62 -30.29
N PRO A 376 11.29 22.57 -30.34
CA PRO A 376 12.49 22.48 -29.50
C PRO A 376 13.37 23.74 -29.50
N ASN A 377 13.31 24.53 -30.57
CA ASN A 377 14.18 25.68 -30.80
C ASN A 377 13.46 27.01 -30.60
N THR A 378 12.22 27.00 -30.09
CA THR A 378 11.56 28.24 -29.67
C THR A 378 12.43 28.93 -28.62
N MET A 379 12.85 30.16 -28.94
CA MET A 379 13.79 30.94 -28.13
C MET A 379 13.03 31.94 -27.27
N LEU A 380 13.28 31.95 -25.96
CA LEU A 380 12.80 33.00 -25.06
C LEU A 380 13.94 33.56 -24.22
N MET A 381 13.93 34.87 -24.00
CA MET A 381 14.89 35.56 -23.14
C MET A 381 14.80 35.09 -21.68
N SER A 382 15.87 34.52 -21.12
CA SER A 382 15.97 34.18 -19.70
C SER A 382 16.66 35.31 -18.92
N LYS A 383 15.88 36.14 -18.24
CA LYS A 383 16.36 37.24 -17.37
C LYS A 383 15.32 37.55 -16.29
N PRO A 384 15.68 38.23 -15.19
CA PRO A 384 14.70 38.67 -14.18
C PRO A 384 13.51 39.35 -14.86
N THR A 385 12.31 38.80 -14.65
CA THR A 385 11.08 39.26 -15.31
C THR A 385 9.98 39.35 -14.27
N SER A 386 9.29 40.49 -14.23
CA SER A 386 8.11 40.71 -13.40
C SER A 386 6.86 40.64 -14.27
N PHE A 387 5.81 40.03 -13.75
CA PHE A 387 4.53 39.82 -14.41
C PHE A 387 3.45 40.55 -13.63
N GLU A 388 2.72 41.44 -14.29
CA GLU A 388 1.53 42.07 -13.72
C GLU A 388 0.36 41.09 -13.80
N LEU A 389 -0.26 40.83 -12.65
CA LEU A 389 -1.41 39.94 -12.52
C LEU A 389 -2.71 40.72 -12.74
N ALA A 390 -3.79 40.01 -13.07
CA ALA A 390 -5.10 40.62 -13.33
C ALA A 390 -5.70 41.38 -12.13
N ASP A 391 -5.22 41.09 -10.90
CA ASP A 391 -5.60 41.77 -9.67
C ASP A 391 -4.71 42.99 -9.33
N GLY A 392 -3.77 43.34 -10.22
CA GLY A 392 -2.81 44.43 -10.06
C GLY A 392 -1.58 44.09 -9.22
N ASN A 393 -1.48 42.86 -8.70
CA ASN A 393 -0.27 42.41 -8.00
C ASN A 393 0.86 42.09 -8.99
N VAL A 394 2.11 42.21 -8.53
CA VAL A 394 3.28 41.86 -9.33
C VAL A 394 3.85 40.52 -8.87
N TYR A 395 3.94 39.57 -9.79
CA TYR A 395 4.59 38.27 -9.57
C TYR A 395 5.97 38.27 -10.22
N GLN A 396 7.02 37.96 -9.47
CA GLN A 396 8.39 37.89 -9.98
C GLN A 396 9.00 36.53 -9.61
N PRO A 397 8.97 35.53 -10.50
CA PRO A 397 9.63 34.26 -10.26
C PRO A 397 11.15 34.45 -10.29
N SER A 398 11.86 33.66 -9.48
CA SER A 398 13.30 33.56 -9.52
C SER A 398 13.75 32.21 -10.09
N ASN A 399 14.84 32.22 -10.84
CA ASN A 399 15.56 31.00 -11.18
C ASN A 399 16.33 30.46 -9.97
N PHE A 400 16.72 29.18 -10.05
CA PHE A 400 17.51 28.53 -9.01
C PHE A 400 18.79 29.32 -8.71
N ASN A 401 19.05 29.60 -7.42
CA ASN A 401 20.15 30.44 -6.92
C ASN A 401 20.24 31.86 -7.53
N GLY A 402 19.21 32.33 -8.25
CA GLY A 402 19.22 33.62 -8.92
C GLY A 402 20.11 33.69 -10.15
N TYR A 403 20.52 32.55 -10.72
CA TYR A 403 21.28 32.51 -11.97
C TYR A 403 20.34 32.61 -13.19
N TYR A 404 20.70 33.46 -14.15
CA TYR A 404 19.97 33.66 -15.40
C TYR A 404 20.95 33.62 -16.56
N ALA A 405 20.50 33.14 -17.71
CA ALA A 405 21.30 33.18 -18.93
C ALA A 405 21.62 34.62 -19.35
N ASN A 406 20.67 35.54 -19.13
CA ASN A 406 20.67 36.92 -19.65
C ASN A 406 20.70 37.00 -21.19
N GLU A 407 20.27 35.93 -21.84
CA GLU A 407 20.20 35.76 -23.29
C GLU A 407 18.99 34.87 -23.65
N PRO A 408 18.60 34.79 -24.95
CA PRO A 408 17.62 33.81 -25.41
C PRO A 408 18.13 32.38 -25.21
N ILE A 409 17.27 31.52 -24.67
CA ILE A 409 17.53 30.07 -24.58
C ILE A 409 16.44 29.30 -25.33
N THR A 410 16.81 28.15 -25.89
CA THR A 410 15.86 27.25 -26.57
C THR A 410 14.93 26.54 -25.59
N LEU A 411 13.78 26.05 -26.05
CA LEU A 411 12.90 25.18 -25.25
C LEU A 411 13.65 23.93 -24.75
N ALA A 412 14.52 23.35 -25.59
CA ALA A 412 15.36 22.22 -25.22
C ALA A 412 16.26 22.53 -24.01
N GLN A 413 17.00 23.64 -24.05
CA GLN A 413 17.80 24.10 -22.91
C GLN A 413 16.91 24.44 -21.70
N ALA A 414 15.78 25.13 -21.90
CA ALA A 414 14.89 25.51 -20.81
C ALA A 414 14.32 24.31 -20.04
N ILE A 415 14.05 23.19 -20.72
CA ILE A 415 13.65 21.92 -20.08
C ILE A 415 14.83 21.29 -19.34
N ALA A 416 15.99 21.20 -19.99
CA ALA A 416 17.20 20.55 -19.44
C ALA A 416 17.73 21.24 -18.17
N LEU A 417 17.80 22.58 -18.21
CA LEU A 417 18.22 23.46 -17.11
C LEU A 417 17.07 23.79 -16.15
N SER A 418 15.82 23.47 -16.54
CA SER A 418 14.62 23.70 -15.74
C SER A 418 14.38 25.19 -15.42
N ASP A 419 14.56 26.07 -16.41
CA ASP A 419 14.42 27.53 -16.25
C ASP A 419 12.99 27.93 -15.82
N ASN A 420 12.86 28.74 -14.77
CA ASN A 420 11.57 29.15 -14.19
C ASN A 420 10.96 30.32 -14.96
N VAL A 421 11.78 31.26 -15.44
CA VAL A 421 11.31 32.41 -16.19
C VAL A 421 10.71 31.97 -17.53
N TYR A 422 11.37 31.05 -18.24
CA TYR A 422 10.88 30.46 -19.48
C TYR A 422 9.51 29.79 -19.27
N ALA A 423 9.39 28.99 -18.20
CA ALA A 423 8.14 28.31 -17.86
C ALA A 423 7.01 29.31 -17.57
N VAL A 424 7.25 30.33 -16.73
CA VAL A 424 6.20 31.32 -16.40
C VAL A 424 5.83 32.15 -17.64
N LYS A 425 6.79 32.56 -18.47
CA LYS A 425 6.51 33.24 -19.75
C LYS A 425 5.63 32.39 -20.66
N THR A 426 5.95 31.10 -20.78
CA THR A 426 5.18 30.16 -21.59
C THR A 426 3.76 30.00 -21.06
N ASN A 427 3.60 29.86 -19.74
CA ASN A 427 2.28 29.73 -19.10
C ASN A 427 1.43 31.01 -19.27
N MET A 428 2.05 32.18 -19.16
CA MET A 428 1.38 33.47 -19.39
C MET A 428 0.99 33.66 -20.86
N TYR A 429 1.84 33.21 -21.80
CA TYR A 429 1.56 33.29 -23.22
C TYR A 429 0.38 32.38 -23.64
N LEU A 430 0.35 31.14 -23.15
CA LEU A 430 -0.72 30.17 -23.46
C LEU A 430 -2.02 30.45 -22.71
N GLY A 431 -1.94 31.08 -21.54
CA GLY A 431 -3.02 31.16 -20.56
C GLY A 431 -2.94 30.00 -19.55
N PRO A 432 -2.98 30.25 -18.22
CA PRO A 432 -2.89 29.21 -17.20
C PRO A 432 -3.94 28.09 -17.30
N GLU A 433 -5.10 28.36 -17.91
CA GLU A 433 -6.15 27.38 -18.16
C GLU A 433 -5.67 26.26 -19.08
N ARG A 434 -4.83 26.56 -20.09
CA ARG A 434 -4.29 25.55 -21.00
C ARG A 434 -3.37 24.55 -20.28
N LEU A 435 -2.60 25.02 -19.30
CA LEU A 435 -1.80 24.13 -18.44
C LEU A 435 -2.70 23.23 -17.60
N VAL A 436 -3.77 23.77 -17.03
CA VAL A 436 -4.74 22.97 -16.25
C VAL A 436 -5.39 21.90 -17.13
N ASP A 437 -5.79 22.25 -18.36
CA ASP A 437 -6.43 21.31 -19.28
C ASP A 437 -5.47 20.23 -19.77
N ALA A 438 -4.23 20.58 -20.09
CA ALA A 438 -3.19 19.61 -20.41
C ALA A 438 -2.93 18.65 -19.23
N ALA A 439 -2.78 19.15 -18.01
CA ALA A 439 -2.58 18.29 -16.84
C ALA A 439 -3.76 17.31 -16.63
N LYS A 440 -5.01 17.74 -16.86
CA LYS A 440 -6.18 16.84 -16.81
C LYS A 440 -6.17 15.79 -17.91
N GLU A 441 -5.69 16.15 -19.11
CA GLU A 441 -5.57 15.22 -20.23
C GLU A 441 -4.57 14.09 -19.94
N PHE A 442 -3.52 14.40 -19.18
CA PHE A 442 -2.56 13.46 -18.61
C PHE A 442 -3.10 12.65 -17.40
N GLY A 443 -4.36 12.84 -17.01
CA GLY A 443 -5.00 12.08 -15.93
C GLY A 443 -4.78 12.66 -14.52
N ILE A 444 -4.28 13.90 -14.37
CA ILE A 444 -4.22 14.56 -13.06
C ILE A 444 -5.64 14.92 -12.60
N THR A 445 -6.06 14.36 -11.47
CA THR A 445 -7.39 14.56 -10.86
C THR A 445 -7.36 15.54 -9.69
N SER A 446 -6.18 15.78 -9.12
CA SER A 446 -5.94 16.79 -8.10
C SER A 446 -6.40 18.19 -8.56
N LYS A 447 -6.83 19.03 -7.61
CA LYS A 447 -7.37 20.37 -7.91
C LYS A 447 -6.23 21.31 -8.31
N LEU A 448 -6.30 21.87 -9.51
CA LEU A 448 -5.28 22.77 -10.06
C LEU A 448 -5.86 24.18 -10.23
N PRO A 449 -5.29 25.21 -9.58
CA PRO A 449 -5.67 26.59 -9.83
C PRO A 449 -5.03 27.10 -11.13
N ALA A 450 -5.81 27.75 -11.99
CA ALA A 450 -5.32 28.41 -13.20
C ALA A 450 -4.61 29.73 -12.82
N VAL A 451 -3.37 29.64 -12.35
CA VAL A 451 -2.56 30.79 -11.91
C VAL A 451 -1.15 30.72 -12.51
N PRO A 452 -0.43 31.84 -12.64
CA PRO A 452 0.89 31.87 -13.28
C PRO A 452 1.92 30.96 -12.58
N SER A 453 1.86 30.88 -11.26
CA SER A 453 2.75 30.05 -10.44
C SER A 453 2.55 28.54 -10.64
N LEU A 454 1.44 28.10 -11.22
CA LEU A 454 1.22 26.68 -11.53
C LEU A 454 2.31 26.13 -12.47
N ALA A 455 2.89 26.96 -13.33
CA ALA A 455 4.03 26.62 -14.18
C ALA A 455 5.24 26.06 -13.40
N LEU A 456 5.33 26.41 -12.11
CA LEU A 456 6.38 25.96 -11.20
C LEU A 456 5.92 24.86 -10.24
N GLY A 457 4.72 24.30 -10.45
CA GLY A 457 4.19 23.18 -9.67
C GLY A 457 3.79 23.56 -8.23
N THR A 458 3.12 24.71 -8.05
CA THR A 458 2.65 25.16 -6.72
C THR A 458 1.35 24.48 -6.25
N ALA A 459 0.70 23.69 -7.10
CA ALA A 459 -0.45 22.87 -6.70
C ALA A 459 0.02 21.57 -6.04
N THR A 460 -0.80 20.97 -5.19
CA THR A 460 -0.46 19.68 -4.55
C THR A 460 -1.08 18.51 -5.30
N VAL A 461 -0.27 17.49 -5.58
CA VAL A 461 -0.63 16.26 -6.31
C VAL A 461 -0.07 15.04 -5.57
N ASN A 462 -0.59 13.84 -5.85
CA ASN A 462 0.02 12.61 -5.32
C ASN A 462 1.06 12.01 -6.30
N VAL A 463 1.97 11.18 -5.78
CA VAL A 463 3.04 10.56 -6.58
C VAL A 463 2.45 9.66 -7.67
N LYS A 464 1.43 8.87 -7.35
CA LYS A 464 0.78 7.95 -8.29
C LYS A 464 0.23 8.67 -9.53
N GLU A 465 -0.42 9.82 -9.35
CA GLU A 465 -0.94 10.66 -10.44
C GLU A 465 0.19 11.12 -11.36
N MET A 466 1.27 11.66 -10.79
CA MET A 466 2.42 12.15 -11.55
C MET A 466 3.13 11.03 -12.32
N VAL A 467 3.39 9.88 -11.68
CA VAL A 467 4.06 8.74 -12.31
C VAL A 467 3.21 8.15 -13.44
N THR A 468 1.90 8.00 -13.21
CA THR A 468 0.99 7.49 -14.25
C THR A 468 0.92 8.47 -15.44
N ALA A 469 0.88 9.78 -15.17
CA ALA A 469 0.90 10.81 -16.21
C ALA A 469 2.18 10.75 -17.07
N TYR A 470 3.35 10.56 -16.46
CA TYR A 470 4.61 10.38 -17.21
C TYR A 470 4.60 9.07 -18.01
N GLY A 471 3.92 8.03 -17.53
CA GLY A 471 3.76 6.78 -18.28
C GLY A 471 2.99 6.93 -19.58
N MET A 472 2.10 7.93 -19.69
CA MET A 472 1.47 8.27 -20.98
C MET A 472 2.48 8.79 -22.00
N LEU A 473 3.59 9.42 -21.58
CA LEU A 473 4.66 9.79 -22.52
C LEU A 473 5.49 8.58 -22.92
N ALA A 474 5.83 7.72 -21.96
CA ALA A 474 6.58 6.49 -22.20
C ALA A 474 5.88 5.54 -23.18
N ASN A 475 4.54 5.47 -23.14
CA ASN A 475 3.75 4.58 -24.01
C ASN A 475 3.26 5.23 -25.32
N GLY A 476 3.78 6.42 -25.66
CA GLY A 476 3.44 7.12 -26.91
C GLY A 476 2.08 7.81 -26.92
N GLY A 477 1.53 8.16 -25.76
CA GLY A 477 0.34 9.01 -25.61
C GLY A 477 -0.96 8.26 -25.34
N HIS A 478 -0.91 6.98 -25.02
CA HIS A 478 -2.10 6.19 -24.72
C HIS A 478 -2.52 6.40 -23.27
N GLU A 479 -3.85 6.45 -23.05
CA GLU A 479 -4.46 6.48 -21.73
C GLU A 479 -3.88 5.37 -20.84
N LEU A 480 -3.42 5.75 -19.65
CA LEU A 480 -2.79 4.85 -18.71
C LEU A 480 -3.46 4.99 -17.33
N GLN A 481 -3.84 3.87 -16.73
CA GLN A 481 -4.37 3.84 -15.37
C GLN A 481 -3.51 2.96 -14.49
N GLY A 482 -2.89 3.57 -13.48
CA GLY A 482 -2.11 2.85 -12.46
C GLY A 482 -2.98 1.89 -11.66
N HIS A 483 -2.72 0.59 -11.73
CA HIS A 483 -3.46 -0.46 -11.03
C HIS A 483 -2.52 -1.46 -10.35
N THR A 484 -3.01 -2.14 -9.32
CA THR A 484 -2.25 -3.15 -8.55
C THR A 484 -2.75 -4.57 -8.77
N ILE A 485 -3.94 -4.75 -9.38
CA ILE A 485 -4.62 -6.06 -9.49
C ILE A 485 -4.81 -6.48 -10.95
N GLU A 486 -4.31 -7.68 -11.27
CA GLU A 486 -4.53 -8.35 -12.55
C GLU A 486 -5.78 -9.24 -12.54
N LYS A 487 -5.99 -10.02 -11.47
CA LYS A 487 -7.10 -10.98 -11.36
C LYS A 487 -7.51 -11.19 -9.91
N ILE A 488 -8.82 -11.33 -9.66
CA ILE A 488 -9.36 -11.77 -8.36
C ILE A 488 -10.18 -13.04 -8.60
N VAL A 489 -9.89 -14.07 -7.81
CA VAL A 489 -10.65 -15.33 -7.75
C VAL A 489 -11.31 -15.43 -6.39
N ASP A 490 -12.60 -15.77 -6.36
CA ASP A 490 -13.32 -16.05 -5.12
C ASP A 490 -12.98 -17.44 -4.55
N ARG A 491 -13.47 -17.70 -3.34
CA ARG A 491 -13.27 -18.98 -2.63
C ARG A 491 -13.84 -20.20 -3.36
N GLU A 492 -14.82 -19.98 -4.25
CA GLU A 492 -15.39 -21.03 -5.10
C GLU A 492 -14.56 -21.29 -6.37
N GLY A 493 -13.42 -20.61 -6.53
CA GLY A 493 -12.51 -20.75 -7.67
C GLY A 493 -12.96 -19.98 -8.92
N LYS A 494 -13.98 -19.13 -8.81
CA LYS A 494 -14.50 -18.33 -9.92
C LYS A 494 -13.77 -17.00 -10.01
N THR A 495 -13.36 -16.63 -11.22
CA THR A 495 -12.79 -15.30 -11.48
C THR A 495 -13.89 -14.23 -11.38
N VAL A 496 -13.81 -13.37 -10.37
CA VAL A 496 -14.76 -12.27 -10.11
C VAL A 496 -14.28 -10.95 -10.70
N TYR A 497 -12.97 -10.80 -10.94
CA TYR A 497 -12.39 -9.66 -11.63
C TYR A 497 -11.18 -10.09 -12.46
N LYS A 498 -11.02 -9.47 -13.63
CA LYS A 498 -9.83 -9.60 -14.48
C LYS A 498 -9.57 -8.26 -15.18
N HIS A 499 -8.36 -7.74 -15.03
CA HIS A 499 -7.93 -6.52 -15.69
C HIS A 499 -7.88 -6.70 -17.22
N LYS A 500 -8.18 -5.64 -17.97
CA LYS A 500 -8.21 -5.67 -19.44
C LYS A 500 -6.89 -5.14 -19.98
N THR A 501 -6.02 -6.02 -20.45
CA THR A 501 -4.69 -5.71 -21.02
C THR A 501 -4.72 -5.06 -22.41
N LYS A 502 -5.77 -4.32 -22.77
CA LYS A 502 -5.83 -3.61 -24.06
C LYS A 502 -5.13 -2.27 -23.92
N LYS A 503 -4.35 -1.87 -24.93
CA LYS A 503 -3.83 -0.50 -25.04
C LYS A 503 -4.97 0.49 -24.82
N GLY A 504 -4.74 1.46 -23.95
CA GLY A 504 -5.68 2.55 -23.71
C GLY A 504 -5.98 3.33 -24.99
N LYS A 505 -6.97 4.22 -24.94
CA LYS A 505 -7.26 5.09 -26.09
C LYS A 505 -6.08 6.03 -26.31
N GLN A 506 -5.77 6.36 -27.56
CA GLN A 506 -4.85 7.46 -27.84
C GLN A 506 -5.43 8.74 -27.23
N LYS A 507 -4.72 9.31 -26.26
CA LYS A 507 -5.14 10.49 -25.51
C LYS A 507 -4.33 11.71 -25.91
N LEU A 508 -3.01 11.58 -25.93
CA LEU A 508 -2.08 12.62 -26.36
C LEU A 508 -1.76 12.44 -27.84
N ASP A 509 -1.48 13.53 -28.55
CA ASP A 509 -0.83 13.44 -29.87
C ASP A 509 0.50 12.68 -29.78
N GLN A 510 0.68 11.68 -30.65
CA GLN A 510 1.82 10.78 -30.62
C GLN A 510 3.14 11.50 -30.97
N LYS A 511 3.12 12.46 -31.91
CA LYS A 511 4.31 13.22 -32.29
C LYS A 511 4.70 14.14 -31.15
N THR A 512 3.76 14.90 -30.59
CA THR A 512 4.01 15.80 -29.47
C THR A 512 4.53 15.05 -28.24
N ALA A 513 3.94 13.89 -27.90
CA ALA A 513 4.43 13.05 -26.81
C ALA A 513 5.87 12.57 -27.05
N PHE A 514 6.21 12.20 -28.29
CA PHE A 514 7.58 11.84 -28.67
C PHE A 514 8.54 13.04 -28.59
N LEU A 515 8.16 14.20 -29.13
CA LEU A 515 8.98 15.42 -29.08
C LEU A 515 9.27 15.83 -27.64
N LEU A 516 8.26 15.83 -26.76
CA LEU A 516 8.45 16.10 -25.34
C LEU A 516 9.35 15.05 -24.67
N THR A 517 9.19 13.78 -25.00
CA THR A 517 10.07 12.71 -24.51
C THR A 517 11.53 12.98 -24.89
N GLN A 518 11.80 13.35 -26.14
CA GLN A 518 13.15 13.69 -26.62
C GLN A 518 13.72 14.95 -25.96
N LEU A 519 12.88 15.95 -25.66
CA LEU A 519 13.30 17.12 -24.89
C LEU A 519 13.67 16.74 -23.45
N MET A 520 12.93 15.82 -22.84
CA MET A 520 13.17 15.36 -21.47
C MET A 520 14.38 14.43 -21.31
N THR A 521 14.91 13.83 -22.39
CA THR A 521 16.26 13.22 -22.32
C THR A 521 17.34 14.27 -22.08
N GLY A 522 17.05 15.53 -22.42
CA GLY A 522 17.97 16.66 -22.26
C GLY A 522 18.40 16.95 -20.84
N MET A 523 17.63 16.54 -19.83
CA MET A 523 18.06 16.75 -18.44
C MET A 523 19.35 15.99 -18.07
N PHE A 524 19.75 14.98 -18.84
CA PHE A 524 20.94 14.16 -18.58
C PHE A 524 22.09 14.45 -19.54
N ASP A 525 21.87 15.27 -20.56
CA ASP A 525 22.83 15.49 -21.64
C ASP A 525 23.59 16.81 -21.43
N ARG A 526 24.90 16.69 -21.21
CA ARG A 526 25.78 17.84 -20.97
C ARG A 526 26.04 18.69 -22.22
N GLU A 527 25.65 18.25 -23.41
CA GLU A 527 25.62 19.13 -24.60
C GLU A 527 24.61 20.28 -24.46
N LEU A 528 23.64 20.15 -23.55
CA LEU A 528 22.68 21.21 -23.20
C LEU A 528 23.08 22.00 -21.95
N ASP A 529 24.32 21.84 -21.46
CA ASP A 529 24.85 22.76 -20.46
C ASP A 529 24.82 24.19 -21.02
N GLY A 530 24.54 25.16 -20.16
CA GLY A 530 24.50 26.57 -20.52
C GLY A 530 25.03 27.41 -19.37
N TYR A 531 24.25 28.40 -18.92
CA TYR A 531 24.58 29.20 -17.72
C TYR A 531 24.60 28.37 -16.41
N MET A 532 24.13 27.13 -16.46
CA MET A 532 24.26 26.11 -15.42
C MET A 532 24.31 24.73 -16.07
N SER A 533 24.74 23.71 -15.32
CA SER A 533 24.68 22.32 -15.77
C SER A 533 23.24 21.81 -15.81
N VAL A 534 22.99 20.85 -16.69
CA VAL A 534 21.69 20.16 -16.75
C VAL A 534 21.30 19.52 -15.42
N THR A 535 19.99 19.48 -15.16
CA THR A 535 19.46 19.13 -13.83
C THR A 535 19.74 17.69 -13.39
N GLY A 536 20.03 16.77 -14.32
CA GLY A 536 20.40 15.38 -14.07
C GLY A 536 21.91 15.10 -14.06
N SER A 537 22.76 16.13 -14.22
CA SER A 537 24.23 15.99 -14.32
C SER A 537 24.88 15.20 -13.18
N SER A 538 24.32 15.24 -11.97
CA SER A 538 24.83 14.50 -10.79
C SER A 538 24.67 12.98 -10.90
N VAL A 539 23.83 12.50 -11.82
CA VAL A 539 23.58 11.06 -12.03
C VAL A 539 23.80 10.62 -13.48
N SER A 540 24.07 11.53 -14.41
CA SER A 540 24.25 11.23 -15.84
C SER A 540 25.29 10.15 -16.09
N ASP A 541 26.40 10.19 -15.34
CA ASP A 541 27.55 9.30 -15.53
C ASP A 541 27.28 7.88 -15.02
N GLN A 542 26.13 7.66 -14.35
CA GLN A 542 25.69 6.35 -13.86
C GLN A 542 24.72 5.65 -14.84
N LEU A 543 24.18 6.37 -15.84
CA LEU A 543 23.12 5.85 -16.70
C LEU A 543 23.73 5.10 -17.89
N SER A 544 23.38 3.82 -18.04
CA SER A 544 23.86 2.99 -19.16
C SER A 544 22.99 3.10 -20.42
N ARG A 545 21.89 3.87 -20.35
CA ARG A 545 20.83 3.92 -21.36
C ARG A 545 20.28 5.33 -21.49
N ILE A 546 19.53 5.55 -22.57
CA ILE A 546 18.79 6.79 -22.75
C ILE A 546 17.51 6.72 -21.91
N TYR A 547 17.39 7.63 -20.95
CA TYR A 547 16.17 7.86 -20.18
C TYR A 547 15.65 9.27 -20.45
N ALA A 548 14.34 9.43 -20.33
CA ALA A 548 13.69 10.74 -20.27
C ALA A 548 13.23 11.00 -18.84
N GLY A 549 13.26 12.24 -18.38
CA GLY A 549 12.74 12.55 -17.05
C GLY A 549 12.67 14.03 -16.73
N LYS A 550 12.31 14.31 -15.49
CA LYS A 550 12.34 15.64 -14.91
C LYS A 550 12.54 15.58 -13.40
N SER A 551 13.42 16.42 -12.88
CA SER A 551 13.50 16.71 -11.45
C SER A 551 12.60 17.88 -11.05
N GLY A 552 12.11 17.85 -9.82
CA GLY A 552 11.36 18.92 -9.17
C GLY A 552 11.92 19.20 -7.77
N THR A 553 11.97 20.47 -7.39
CA THR A 553 12.45 20.86 -6.06
C THR A 553 11.66 22.08 -5.59
N THR A 554 11.21 22.04 -4.35
CA THR A 554 10.67 23.17 -3.58
C THR A 554 11.50 23.29 -2.29
N ASN A 555 11.14 24.22 -1.40
CA ASN A 555 11.80 24.30 -0.10
C ASN A 555 11.55 23.05 0.77
N SER A 556 10.45 22.32 0.56
CA SER A 556 10.01 21.19 1.40
C SER A 556 10.00 19.83 0.69
N ASP A 557 10.10 19.82 -0.65
CA ASP A 557 9.89 18.63 -1.47
C ASP A 557 10.99 18.46 -2.52
N SER A 558 11.50 17.24 -2.65
CA SER A 558 12.34 16.81 -3.77
C SER A 558 11.62 15.74 -4.58
N TRP A 559 11.76 15.81 -5.90
CA TRP A 559 11.14 14.89 -6.85
C TRP A 559 12.13 14.50 -7.94
N MET A 560 12.09 13.22 -8.31
CA MET A 560 12.66 12.73 -9.55
C MET A 560 11.64 11.80 -10.20
N ILE A 561 11.22 12.09 -11.43
CA ILE A 561 10.38 11.21 -12.23
C ILE A 561 11.07 11.00 -13.56
N GLY A 562 11.26 9.76 -13.97
CA GLY A 562 11.88 9.43 -15.23
C GLY A 562 11.54 8.03 -15.69
N TYR A 563 11.79 7.77 -16.97
CA TYR A 563 11.31 6.58 -17.64
C TYR A 563 12.21 6.14 -18.80
N SER A 564 12.12 4.86 -19.07
CA SER A 564 12.46 4.20 -20.33
C SER A 564 11.17 3.82 -21.06
N PRO A 565 11.22 3.23 -22.27
CA PRO A 565 10.02 2.70 -22.91
C PRO A 565 9.34 1.56 -22.12
N SER A 566 10.06 0.87 -21.24
CA SER A 566 9.58 -0.29 -20.48
C SER A 566 9.26 -0.04 -19.01
N LEU A 567 9.66 1.10 -18.44
CA LEU A 567 9.47 1.38 -17.01
C LEU A 567 9.44 2.88 -16.71
N VAL A 568 8.49 3.30 -15.89
CA VAL A 568 8.39 4.67 -15.37
C VAL A 568 8.53 4.63 -13.86
N THR A 569 9.42 5.45 -13.30
CA THR A 569 9.63 5.53 -11.86
C THR A 569 9.57 6.95 -11.38
N GLY A 570 8.85 7.18 -10.28
CA GLY A 570 8.86 8.44 -9.54
C GLY A 570 9.31 8.23 -8.10
N VAL A 571 10.13 9.15 -7.61
CA VAL A 571 10.61 9.21 -6.24
C VAL A 571 10.35 10.61 -5.70
N TRP A 572 9.67 10.70 -4.56
CA TRP A 572 9.48 11.89 -3.77
C TRP A 572 10.21 11.75 -2.43
N ALA A 573 10.74 12.87 -1.93
CA ALA A 573 11.31 12.97 -0.59
C ALA A 573 10.87 14.28 0.09
N GLY A 574 10.58 14.21 1.39
CA GLY A 574 10.21 15.38 2.19
C GLY A 574 9.80 15.03 3.62
N TYR A 575 9.55 16.05 4.43
CA TYR A 575 9.09 15.90 5.82
C TYR A 575 7.57 15.93 5.92
N ASP A 576 6.96 15.11 6.78
CA ASP A 576 5.50 15.05 6.96
C ASP A 576 4.87 16.34 7.49
N ASP A 577 5.62 17.12 8.26
CA ASP A 577 5.21 18.44 8.76
C ASP A 577 5.41 19.58 7.74
N ASN A 578 5.92 19.29 6.54
CA ASN A 578 6.26 20.24 5.48
C ASN A 578 7.37 21.24 5.86
N ARG A 579 8.19 20.95 6.88
CA ARG A 579 9.35 21.82 7.17
C ARG A 579 10.35 21.82 6.00
N PRO A 580 11.14 22.89 5.84
CA PRO A 580 12.13 22.95 4.77
C PRO A 580 13.21 21.86 4.86
N MET A 581 13.69 21.41 3.71
CA MET A 581 14.87 20.57 3.58
C MET A 581 16.12 21.45 3.56
N GLU A 582 16.82 21.55 4.69
CA GLU A 582 17.98 22.44 4.83
C GLU A 582 19.28 21.78 4.37
N LYS A 583 19.35 20.45 4.33
CA LYS A 583 20.57 19.72 3.96
C LYS A 583 20.59 19.48 2.45
N VAL A 584 21.70 19.84 1.81
CA VAL A 584 21.92 19.60 0.36
C VAL A 584 21.74 18.12 -0.01
N ALA A 585 22.18 17.20 0.85
CA ALA A 585 22.05 15.76 0.64
C ALA A 585 20.58 15.31 0.49
N GLU A 586 19.64 15.90 1.24
CA GLU A 586 18.22 15.52 1.22
C GLU A 586 17.59 15.76 -0.15
N SER A 587 17.97 16.86 -0.80
CA SER A 587 17.48 17.17 -2.15
C SER A 587 18.05 16.23 -3.22
N ALA A 588 19.19 15.58 -2.96
CA ALA A 588 19.87 14.70 -3.91
C ALA A 588 19.36 13.25 -3.87
N TYR A 589 18.76 12.80 -2.76
CA TYR A 589 18.33 11.42 -2.58
C TYR A 589 17.40 10.93 -3.70
N THR A 590 16.42 11.71 -4.13
CA THR A 590 15.46 11.28 -5.16
C THR A 590 16.13 10.92 -6.49
N LYS A 591 17.12 11.70 -6.92
CA LYS A 591 17.87 11.43 -8.17
C LYS A 591 18.74 10.18 -8.04
N GLN A 592 19.43 10.02 -6.91
CA GLN A 592 20.30 8.86 -6.65
C GLN A 592 19.50 7.57 -6.50
N ILE A 593 18.34 7.62 -5.82
CA ILE A 593 17.42 6.48 -5.71
C ILE A 593 16.90 6.11 -7.08
N TRP A 594 16.40 7.09 -7.84
CA TRP A 594 15.85 6.84 -9.17
C TRP A 594 16.90 6.24 -10.11
N ALA A 595 18.10 6.82 -10.20
CA ALA A 595 19.14 6.36 -11.12
C ALA A 595 19.59 4.93 -10.79
N GLY A 596 19.91 4.66 -9.51
CA GLY A 596 20.34 3.33 -9.10
C GLY A 596 19.25 2.26 -9.26
N PHE A 597 17.99 2.61 -8.97
CA PHE A 597 16.87 1.70 -9.19
C PHE A 597 16.63 1.43 -10.68
N MET A 598 16.62 2.47 -11.52
CA MET A 598 16.41 2.31 -12.96
C MET A 598 17.51 1.45 -13.59
N GLU A 599 18.78 1.67 -13.24
CA GLU A 599 19.88 0.84 -13.73
C GLU A 599 19.74 -0.62 -13.29
N ALA A 600 19.49 -0.86 -11.99
CA ALA A 600 19.34 -2.21 -11.47
C ALA A 600 18.11 -2.94 -12.05
N ALA A 601 16.99 -2.23 -12.26
CA ALA A 601 15.78 -2.80 -12.83
C ALA A 601 15.94 -3.16 -14.33
N HIS A 602 16.89 -2.53 -15.03
CA HIS A 602 17.15 -2.76 -16.46
C HIS A 602 18.39 -3.62 -16.75
N GLU A 603 19.11 -4.09 -15.73
CA GLU A 603 20.37 -4.84 -15.89
C GLU A 603 20.21 -6.06 -16.83
N GLU A 604 19.08 -6.76 -16.75
CA GLU A 604 18.76 -7.95 -17.56
C GLU A 604 17.83 -7.67 -18.75
N LEU A 605 17.42 -6.43 -18.96
CA LEU A 605 16.49 -6.05 -20.04
C LEU A 605 17.25 -5.63 -21.30
N PRO A 606 16.68 -5.78 -22.50
CA PRO A 606 17.29 -5.21 -23.71
C PRO A 606 17.32 -3.68 -23.66
N VAL A 607 18.32 -3.05 -24.31
CA VAL A 607 18.38 -1.60 -24.45
C VAL A 607 17.36 -1.17 -25.49
N GLU A 608 16.33 -0.46 -25.05
CA GLU A 608 15.25 0.05 -25.89
C GLU A 608 15.44 1.53 -26.18
N ASN A 609 15.07 1.95 -27.39
CA ASN A 609 15.10 3.35 -27.80
C ASN A 609 13.68 3.88 -27.97
N PHE A 610 13.49 5.16 -27.65
CA PHE A 610 12.27 5.88 -28.01
C PHE A 610 12.15 5.95 -29.53
N THR A 611 11.10 5.34 -30.09
CA THR A 611 10.91 5.24 -31.54
C THR A 611 10.15 6.46 -32.07
N ALA A 612 10.73 7.16 -33.04
CA ALA A 612 10.10 8.31 -33.68
C ALA A 612 8.85 7.89 -34.49
N PRO A 613 7.68 8.53 -34.29
CA PRO A 613 6.51 8.28 -35.12
C PRO A 613 6.68 8.90 -36.51
N SER A 614 5.84 8.46 -37.46
CA SER A 614 5.84 9.01 -38.82
C SER A 614 5.57 10.52 -38.81
N GLY A 615 6.32 11.27 -39.62
CA GLY A 615 6.18 12.72 -39.71
C GLY A 615 7.06 13.49 -38.71
N VAL A 616 7.94 12.81 -37.99
CA VAL A 616 9.00 13.43 -37.17
C VAL A 616 10.35 13.27 -37.87
N VAL A 617 11.19 14.30 -37.83
CA VAL A 617 12.54 14.32 -38.41
C VAL A 617 13.57 14.70 -37.34
N GLY A 618 14.74 14.06 -37.35
CA GLY A 618 15.86 14.38 -36.46
C GLY A 618 16.91 15.22 -37.20
N ILE A 619 17.27 16.37 -36.65
CA ILE A 619 18.20 17.33 -37.24
C ILE A 619 19.31 17.66 -36.21
N PRO A 620 20.60 17.62 -36.60
CA PRO A 620 21.68 18.15 -35.76
C PRO A 620 21.53 19.67 -35.59
N ILE A 621 21.37 20.12 -34.35
CA ILE A 621 21.18 21.52 -33.97
C ILE A 621 22.32 21.94 -33.05
N ASP A 622 22.82 23.14 -33.28
CA ASP A 622 23.69 23.85 -32.34
C ASP A 622 22.82 24.40 -31.20
N PRO A 623 22.95 23.89 -29.96
CA PRO A 623 22.09 24.28 -28.86
C PRO A 623 22.14 25.77 -28.50
N VAL A 624 23.25 26.45 -28.83
CA VAL A 624 23.45 27.88 -28.53
C VAL A 624 22.64 28.75 -29.50
N THR A 625 22.80 28.53 -30.80
CA THR A 625 22.12 29.35 -31.81
C THR A 625 20.70 28.88 -32.13
N GLY A 626 20.36 27.62 -31.85
CA GLY A 626 19.09 27.01 -32.24
C GLY A 626 18.97 26.78 -33.76
N LEU A 627 20.06 26.90 -34.51
CA LEU A 627 20.13 26.66 -35.96
C LEU A 627 20.77 25.29 -36.25
N ARG A 628 20.72 24.85 -37.51
CA ARG A 628 21.36 23.58 -37.91
C ARG A 628 22.85 23.63 -37.63
N ALA A 629 23.37 22.65 -36.91
CA ALA A 629 24.78 22.55 -36.58
C ALA A 629 25.63 22.40 -37.86
N THR A 630 26.81 23.00 -37.85
CA THR A 630 27.84 22.81 -38.87
C THR A 630 29.00 22.00 -38.25
N PRO A 631 29.93 21.45 -39.06
CA PRO A 631 31.13 20.79 -38.53
C PRO A 631 32.04 21.66 -37.66
N TYR A 632 31.80 22.98 -37.60
CA TYR A 632 32.60 23.93 -36.83
C TYR A 632 31.94 24.29 -35.49
N CYS A 633 30.69 23.87 -35.24
CA CYS A 633 30.04 24.06 -33.95
C CYS A 633 30.75 23.25 -32.87
N GLU A 634 30.98 23.86 -31.70
CA GLU A 634 31.64 23.19 -30.57
C GLU A 634 30.78 22.05 -30.00
N SER A 635 29.46 22.18 -30.08
CA SER A 635 28.48 21.15 -29.72
C SER A 635 27.42 20.98 -30.80
N SER A 636 26.86 19.77 -30.91
CA SER A 636 25.82 19.46 -31.88
C SER A 636 24.94 18.33 -31.36
N ARG A 637 23.69 18.65 -31.05
CA ARG A 637 22.71 17.68 -30.57
C ARG A 637 21.67 17.37 -31.63
N VAL A 638 21.33 16.09 -31.82
CA VAL A 638 20.17 15.74 -32.65
C VAL A 638 18.89 16.13 -31.90
N MET A 639 18.16 17.10 -32.46
CA MET A 639 16.82 17.49 -32.00
C MET A 639 15.77 17.02 -32.99
N TYR A 640 14.59 16.68 -32.48
CA TYR A 640 13.50 16.14 -33.29
C TYR A 640 12.43 17.20 -33.53
N PHE A 641 11.86 17.24 -34.73
CA PHE A 641 10.85 18.22 -35.13
C PHE A 641 9.70 17.52 -35.84
N GLU A 642 8.50 18.09 -35.75
CA GLU A 642 7.48 17.75 -36.73
C GLU A 642 7.94 18.24 -38.11
N LYS A 643 7.82 17.39 -39.13
CA LYS A 643 8.27 17.68 -40.49
C LYS A 643 7.64 18.98 -41.01
N GLY A 644 8.49 19.93 -41.42
CA GLY A 644 8.11 21.27 -41.87
C GLY A 644 8.22 22.34 -40.77
N THR A 645 8.61 21.97 -39.55
CA THR A 645 8.86 22.90 -38.44
C THR A 645 10.33 22.99 -38.04
N GLU A 646 11.18 22.16 -38.64
CA GLU A 646 12.62 22.21 -38.40
C GLU A 646 13.25 23.52 -38.91
N PRO A 647 14.31 24.03 -38.27
CA PRO A 647 15.02 25.22 -38.76
C PRO A 647 15.53 25.01 -40.19
N GLU A 648 15.44 26.03 -41.04
CA GLU A 648 15.99 25.98 -42.40
C GLU A 648 17.45 26.46 -42.46
N GLY A 649 17.82 27.41 -41.59
CA GLY A 649 19.15 28.03 -41.55
C GLY A 649 20.22 27.20 -40.83
N TYR A 650 21.47 27.38 -41.24
CA TYR A 650 22.65 26.82 -40.58
C TYR A 650 23.26 27.82 -39.59
N CYS A 651 23.94 27.30 -38.56
CA CYS A 651 24.68 28.12 -37.60
C CYS A 651 25.68 29.02 -38.33
N THR A 652 25.55 30.33 -38.12
CA THR A 652 26.41 31.36 -38.73
C THR A 652 27.49 31.87 -37.80
N GLU A 653 27.44 31.52 -36.51
CA GLU A 653 28.42 31.97 -35.51
C GLU A 653 29.72 31.16 -35.56
N HIS A 654 29.63 29.90 -35.98
CA HIS A 654 30.75 28.97 -36.10
C HIS A 654 31.04 28.65 -37.58
N TYR A 655 31.81 29.50 -38.27
CA TYR A 655 32.21 29.32 -39.68
C TYR A 655 33.74 29.32 -39.85
N GLN A 656 34.23 28.63 -40.89
CA GLN A 656 35.66 28.65 -41.26
C GLN A 656 36.06 30.06 -41.72
N LYS A 657 37.02 30.71 -41.05
CA LYS A 657 37.73 31.83 -41.68
C LYS A 657 38.41 31.26 -42.93
N GLU A 658 37.94 31.62 -44.13
CA GLU A 658 38.75 31.46 -45.32
C GLU A 658 40.03 32.28 -45.10
N ASP A 659 41.18 31.60 -45.06
CA ASP A 659 42.49 32.24 -45.15
C ASP A 659 42.60 32.90 -46.54
N LYS A 660 42.11 34.14 -46.65
CA LYS A 660 42.31 35.03 -47.80
C LYS A 660 43.75 35.55 -47.92
N ASP A 661 44.71 34.92 -47.24
CA ASP A 661 46.12 35.31 -47.23
C ASP A 661 47.00 34.45 -48.17
N GLU A 662 46.53 33.30 -48.67
CA GLU A 662 47.32 32.51 -49.64
C GLU A 662 47.25 33.04 -51.08
N GLU A 663 46.16 33.70 -51.50
CA GLU A 663 46.08 34.30 -52.84
C GLU A 663 46.91 35.58 -52.99
N LYS A 664 47.16 36.31 -51.89
CA LYS A 664 48.06 37.49 -51.93
C LYS A 664 49.54 37.11 -51.98
N SER A 665 49.92 36.00 -51.33
CA SER A 665 51.30 35.48 -51.33
C SER A 665 51.76 35.09 -52.74
N MET A 666 50.91 34.46 -53.55
CA MET A 666 51.29 34.03 -54.90
C MET A 666 51.48 35.21 -55.87
N VAL A 667 50.68 36.28 -55.74
CA VAL A 667 50.82 37.50 -56.55
C VAL A 667 52.07 38.30 -56.15
N GLU A 668 52.40 38.38 -54.86
CA GLU A 668 53.65 39.01 -54.39
C GLU A 668 54.91 38.18 -54.74
N GLN A 669 54.81 36.85 -54.75
CA GLN A 669 55.90 35.97 -55.21
C GLN A 669 56.12 36.06 -56.73
N LEU A 670 55.07 36.24 -57.52
CA LEU A 670 55.16 36.50 -58.97
C LEU A 670 55.77 37.88 -59.29
N PHE A 671 55.52 38.91 -58.47
CA PHE A 671 56.11 40.24 -58.66
C PHE A 671 57.61 40.31 -58.31
N ASN A 672 58.10 39.44 -57.41
CA ASN A 672 59.53 39.36 -57.06
C ASN A 672 60.38 38.54 -58.05
N LEU A 673 59.78 37.86 -59.02
CA LEU A 673 60.47 37.14 -60.10
C LEU A 673 60.85 38.04 -61.30
N PHE A 674 60.34 39.28 -61.34
CA PHE A 674 60.57 40.24 -62.44
C PHE A 674 61.27 41.54 -61.99
N ARG A 675 62.06 41.50 -60.90
CA ARG A 675 62.83 42.66 -60.42
C ARG A 675 64.32 42.41 -60.38
#